data_AF-A0A8J8C5E0-F1
#
_entry.id   AF-A0A8J8C5E0-F1
#
_cell.length_a   1.000
_cell.length_b   1.000
_cell.length_c   1.000
_cell.angle_alpha   90.00
_cell.angle_beta   90.00
_cell.angle_gamma   90.00
#
_symmetry.space_group_name_H-M   'P 1'
#
loop_
_entity.id
_entity.type
_entity.pdbx_description
1 polymer ?
#
loop_
_entity_poly.entity_id
_entity_poly.type
_entity_poly.pdbx_seq_one_letter_code
_entity_poly.pdbx_strand_id
1 'polypeptide(L)'
;MSEDVIFDEFKEHSISEFFRKNRHMLGYSGKLRSMTTIIHELVTNSLDACEEGEILPDIVVEIKKLGADHYSVVIEDNGPGIPPEFIPKVFGKMLAGSKMHRLVQSRGQQGIGAAGVLLFAQITTGKPLKITTSTGDGDIHIMEIKMSIEKNEGDIISHKIIKGSWRGTKVEGEFKEVTYSRREQGPYEYLRRISLSTPHAEITLIDPEETVVFHRTVEDIPERPEEVRPHPYGLTPDELLYISRRTESIKISSMLTNELSRMTLKRIKELREYILRDKLLENYRGSTFWDIVVNCYLNIKIEDYIGKYAQYLDKKEIAEIREIINTLPDSLYQLKIYYLKYLIMDYLINKIDDETLKEIKKHFKKKPENFIEFAEKNYLNAAIMEDFKRKLRNIAKKPSEFVDSLIDMGMISNEELEGFNKEITDLLKKNPKKMGWGDAELIVRVLQDMDFMAPPTIGLRPISEENIEKSLKTLEPNFVMTITRKPKTYKGGIPFAVEVGLAYGGNAGKIYDSVKKMEIMRFANHVPLLFDTSGCGITNAVKSVNWRRYGLKNEEDVPLTVFVNLISTHIPYTSAGKQAIACSAEENEEIFHEIRQGLMICARGLEKYLSKIRREKEEEQKKKYVLKYAVIFAEGLANITNKPKEEIESKIIELLK
;
A
#
# COMPACT_ATOMS: atom_id res chain seq x y z
N MET A 1 7.12 41.83 -34.74
CA MET A 1 5.88 41.21 -34.27
C MET A 1 5.56 41.87 -32.94
N SER A 2 4.45 42.60 -32.85
CA SER A 2 4.05 43.28 -31.60
C SER A 2 3.76 42.24 -30.52
N GLU A 3 4.05 42.58 -29.26
CA GLU A 3 3.78 41.72 -28.09
C GLU A 3 2.32 41.23 -28.07
N ASP A 4 1.38 42.05 -28.55
CA ASP A 4 -0.05 41.71 -28.67
C ASP A 4 -0.32 40.48 -29.56
N VAL A 5 0.46 40.27 -30.63
CA VAL A 5 0.28 39.11 -31.53
C VAL A 5 0.75 37.81 -30.86
N ILE A 6 1.73 37.90 -29.94
CA ILE A 6 2.23 36.76 -29.17
C ILE A 6 1.20 36.35 -28.10
N PHE A 7 0.48 37.32 -27.51
CA PHE A 7 -0.59 37.05 -26.55
C PHE A 7 -1.90 36.60 -27.22
N ASP A 8 -2.18 36.99 -28.46
CA ASP A 8 -3.31 36.46 -29.26
C ASP A 8 -3.13 34.97 -29.64
N GLU A 9 -1.90 34.46 -29.65
CA GLU A 9 -1.60 33.03 -29.83
C GLU A 9 -1.73 32.21 -28.55
N PHE A 10 -2.00 32.84 -27.40
CA PHE A 10 -2.19 32.16 -26.12
C PHE A 10 -3.53 31.41 -26.11
N LYS A 11 -3.51 30.12 -26.45
CA LYS A 11 -4.69 29.24 -26.45
C LYS A 11 -4.70 28.34 -25.21
N GLU A 12 -5.79 28.41 -24.45
CA GLU A 12 -6.05 27.47 -23.37
C GLU A 12 -6.49 26.12 -23.95
N HIS A 13 -5.81 25.04 -23.56
CA HIS A 13 -6.20 23.69 -23.95
C HIS A 13 -7.19 23.12 -22.94
N SER A 14 -8.29 22.57 -23.43
CA SER A 14 -9.19 21.80 -22.57
C SER A 14 -8.48 20.54 -22.05
N ILE A 15 -8.97 20.02 -20.92
CA ILE A 15 -8.47 18.75 -20.35
C ILE A 15 -8.58 17.61 -21.37
N SER A 16 -9.70 17.56 -22.10
CA SER A 16 -9.93 16.57 -23.16
C SER A 16 -8.95 16.71 -24.32
N GLU A 17 -8.58 17.94 -24.72
CA GLU A 17 -7.60 18.18 -25.78
C GLU A 17 -6.19 17.77 -25.34
N PHE A 18 -5.83 18.06 -24.08
CA PHE A 18 -4.57 17.63 -23.49
C PHE A 18 -4.43 16.11 -23.54
N PHE A 19 -5.44 15.35 -23.11
CA PHE A 19 -5.40 13.89 -23.13
C PHE A 19 -5.52 13.29 -24.53
N ARG A 20 -6.20 13.96 -25.47
CA ARG A 20 -6.20 13.58 -26.88
C ARG A 20 -4.79 13.60 -27.47
N LYS A 21 -4.00 14.64 -27.18
CA LYS A 21 -2.59 14.74 -27.60
C LYS A 21 -1.70 13.77 -26.82
N ASN A 22 -2.00 13.53 -25.55
CA ASN A 22 -1.20 12.72 -24.63
C ASN A 22 -1.89 11.42 -24.19
N ARG A 23 -2.40 10.63 -25.15
CA ARG A 23 -3.15 9.39 -24.86
C ARG A 23 -2.40 8.37 -23.98
N HIS A 24 -1.07 8.39 -24.03
CA HIS A 24 -0.21 7.54 -23.21
C HIS A 24 -0.36 7.83 -21.71
N MET A 25 -0.71 9.07 -21.32
CA MET A 25 -0.96 9.44 -19.92
C MET A 25 -2.26 8.83 -19.36
N LEU A 26 -3.22 8.50 -20.23
CA LEU A 26 -4.41 7.73 -19.89
C LEU A 26 -4.15 6.21 -19.87
N GLY A 27 -2.90 5.78 -20.06
CA GLY A 27 -2.54 4.36 -20.14
C GLY A 27 -2.75 3.71 -21.51
N TYR A 28 -3.24 4.44 -22.52
CA TYR A 28 -3.35 3.97 -23.91
C TYR A 28 -2.00 4.05 -24.62
N SER A 29 -1.15 3.05 -24.38
CA SER A 29 0.19 2.94 -24.99
C SER A 29 0.44 1.53 -25.52
N GLY A 30 0.48 1.37 -26.85
CA GLY A 30 0.60 0.06 -27.50
C GLY A 30 -0.73 -0.71 -27.55
N LYS A 31 -0.85 -1.62 -28.52
CA LYS A 31 -2.14 -2.23 -28.89
C LYS A 31 -2.73 -3.15 -27.82
N LEU A 32 -1.89 -3.99 -27.21
CA LEU A 32 -2.33 -4.93 -26.17
C LEU A 32 -2.72 -4.19 -24.88
N ARG A 33 -1.89 -3.24 -24.44
CA ARG A 33 -2.15 -2.45 -23.22
C ARG A 33 -3.40 -1.61 -23.36
N SER A 34 -3.62 -0.95 -24.50
CA SER A 34 -4.85 -0.19 -24.75
C SER A 34 -6.10 -1.06 -24.62
N MET A 35 -6.08 -2.29 -25.16
CA MET A 35 -7.19 -3.23 -25.02
C MET A 35 -7.46 -3.59 -23.55
N THR A 36 -6.40 -3.92 -22.81
CA THR A 36 -6.49 -4.26 -21.39
C THR A 36 -6.98 -3.07 -20.55
N THR A 37 -6.56 -1.84 -20.87
CA THR A 37 -7.03 -0.61 -20.20
C THR A 37 -8.52 -0.37 -20.43
N ILE A 38 -9.04 -0.58 -21.64
CA ILE A 38 -10.49 -0.42 -21.92
C ILE A 38 -11.32 -1.37 -21.03
N ILE A 39 -10.92 -2.64 -20.99
CA ILE A 39 -11.60 -3.66 -20.19
C ILE A 39 -11.45 -3.34 -18.71
N HIS A 40 -10.26 -2.93 -18.28
CA HIS A 40 -10.02 -2.51 -16.90
C HIS A 40 -10.98 -1.42 -16.44
N GLU A 41 -11.04 -0.31 -17.16
CA GLU A 41 -11.85 0.85 -16.75
C GLU A 41 -13.34 0.50 -16.68
N LEU A 42 -13.85 -0.23 -17.67
CA LEU A 42 -15.27 -0.61 -17.73
C LEU A 42 -15.63 -1.66 -16.68
N VAL A 43 -14.83 -2.74 -16.53
CA VAL A 43 -15.08 -3.80 -15.53
C VAL A 43 -14.99 -3.25 -14.11
N THR A 44 -14.02 -2.37 -13.80
CA THR A 44 -13.94 -1.81 -12.44
C THR A 44 -15.09 -0.89 -12.10
N ASN A 45 -15.63 -0.15 -13.09
CA ASN A 45 -16.81 0.67 -12.87
C ASN A 45 -18.05 -0.20 -12.64
N SER A 46 -18.21 -1.29 -13.40
CA SER A 46 -19.29 -2.26 -13.21
C SER A 46 -19.23 -2.93 -11.82
N LEU A 47 -18.04 -3.37 -11.39
CA LEU A 47 -17.84 -3.94 -10.04
C LEU A 47 -18.18 -2.94 -8.94
N ASP A 48 -17.66 -1.71 -9.06
CA ASP A 48 -17.93 -0.65 -8.09
C ASP A 48 -19.43 -0.30 -8.04
N ALA A 49 -20.11 -0.24 -9.18
CA ALA A 49 -21.55 0.04 -9.25
C ALA A 49 -22.39 -1.07 -8.62
N CYS A 50 -22.06 -2.34 -8.86
CA CYS A 50 -22.75 -3.48 -8.23
C CYS A 50 -22.54 -3.48 -6.72
N GLU A 51 -21.30 -3.31 -6.25
CA GLU A 51 -20.99 -3.26 -4.83
C GLU A 51 -21.65 -2.08 -4.11
N GLU A 52 -21.72 -0.91 -4.73
CA GLU A 52 -22.49 0.24 -4.23
C GLU A 52 -23.99 -0.02 -4.25
N GLY A 53 -24.48 -0.80 -5.21
CA GLY A 53 -25.86 -1.24 -5.27
C GLY A 53 -26.22 -2.31 -4.25
N GLU A 54 -25.25 -2.86 -3.50
CA GLU A 54 -25.41 -4.10 -2.72
C GLU A 54 -25.96 -5.25 -3.57
N ILE A 55 -25.46 -5.37 -4.81
CA ILE A 55 -25.78 -6.43 -5.75
C ILE A 55 -24.53 -7.29 -5.96
N LEU A 56 -24.66 -8.62 -5.93
CA LEU A 56 -23.57 -9.52 -6.28
C LEU A 56 -23.25 -9.35 -7.77
N PRO A 57 -22.02 -8.96 -8.14
CA PRO A 57 -21.71 -8.60 -9.52
C PRO A 57 -21.79 -9.82 -10.45
N ASP A 58 -22.61 -9.69 -11.49
CA ASP A 58 -22.61 -10.56 -12.68
C ASP A 58 -22.18 -9.72 -13.88
N ILE A 59 -20.97 -9.96 -14.37
CA ILE A 59 -20.37 -9.15 -15.44
C ILE A 59 -20.10 -10.02 -16.67
N VAL A 60 -20.63 -9.60 -17.81
CA VAL A 60 -20.36 -10.22 -19.11
C VAL A 60 -19.43 -9.32 -19.91
N VAL A 61 -18.30 -9.88 -20.34
CA VAL A 61 -17.31 -9.21 -21.19
C VAL A 61 -17.25 -9.95 -22.53
N GLU A 62 -17.75 -9.31 -23.59
CA GLU A 62 -17.74 -9.87 -24.94
C GLU A 62 -16.74 -9.09 -25.82
N ILE A 63 -15.85 -9.84 -26.48
CA ILE A 63 -14.79 -9.31 -27.35
C ILE A 63 -14.92 -9.95 -28.73
N LYS A 64 -15.31 -9.15 -29.73
CA LYS A 64 -15.44 -9.59 -31.13
C LYS A 64 -14.38 -8.97 -32.00
N LYS A 65 -13.68 -9.79 -32.79
CA LYS A 65 -12.71 -9.32 -33.79
C LYS A 65 -13.45 -8.87 -35.05
N LEU A 66 -13.32 -7.59 -35.42
CA LEU A 66 -13.93 -7.01 -36.62
C LEU A 66 -12.94 -6.91 -37.79
N GLY A 67 -11.64 -6.86 -37.50
CA GLY A 67 -10.59 -6.76 -38.51
C GLY A 67 -9.18 -6.86 -37.93
N ALA A 68 -8.18 -6.44 -38.70
CA ALA A 68 -6.81 -6.31 -38.21
C ALA A 68 -6.75 -5.15 -37.20
N ASP A 69 -6.36 -5.46 -35.96
CA ASP A 69 -6.30 -4.52 -34.83
C ASP A 69 -7.59 -3.71 -34.59
N HIS A 70 -8.74 -4.28 -34.95
CA HIS A 70 -10.07 -3.68 -34.82
C HIS A 70 -11.00 -4.67 -34.12
N TYR A 71 -11.50 -4.26 -32.96
CA TYR A 71 -12.34 -5.08 -32.10
C TYR A 71 -13.58 -4.30 -31.65
N SER A 72 -14.67 -5.02 -31.46
CA SER A 72 -15.83 -4.56 -30.69
C SER A 72 -15.73 -5.15 -29.28
N VAL A 73 -15.95 -4.30 -28.28
CA VAL A 73 -15.98 -4.68 -26.87
C VAL A 73 -17.33 -4.30 -26.31
N VAL A 74 -17.95 -5.26 -25.62
CA VAL A 74 -19.23 -5.11 -24.95
C VAL A 74 -19.04 -5.55 -23.51
N ILE A 75 -19.40 -4.68 -22.57
CA ILE A 75 -19.39 -5.01 -21.13
C ILE A 75 -20.79 -4.75 -20.59
N GLU A 76 -21.37 -5.75 -19.95
CA GLU A 76 -22.71 -5.73 -19.39
C GLU A 76 -22.64 -6.13 -17.92
N ASP A 77 -23.31 -5.35 -17.06
CA ASP A 77 -23.43 -5.60 -15.63
C ASP A 77 -24.89 -5.65 -15.18
N ASN A 78 -25.12 -6.32 -14.05
CA ASN A 78 -26.40 -6.39 -13.35
C ASN A 78 -26.55 -5.31 -12.25
N GLY A 79 -25.79 -4.21 -12.35
CA GLY A 79 -25.74 -3.17 -11.34
C GLY A 79 -27.04 -2.36 -11.20
N PRO A 80 -27.02 -1.27 -10.42
CA PRO A 80 -28.22 -0.46 -10.19
C PRO A 80 -28.74 0.28 -11.43
N GLY A 81 -27.93 0.38 -12.49
CA GLY A 81 -28.16 1.24 -13.65
C GLY A 81 -27.75 2.68 -13.39
N ILE A 82 -27.55 3.44 -14.47
CA ILE A 82 -27.23 4.88 -14.42
C ILE A 82 -28.45 5.66 -14.94
N PRO A 83 -28.94 6.67 -14.21
CA PRO A 83 -30.02 7.50 -14.70
C PRO A 83 -29.60 8.26 -15.98
N PRO A 84 -30.48 8.36 -16.99
CA PRO A 84 -30.13 8.85 -18.32
C PRO A 84 -29.59 10.29 -18.33
N GLU A 85 -29.95 11.13 -17.36
CA GLU A 85 -29.47 12.50 -17.21
C GLU A 85 -28.00 12.61 -16.74
N PHE A 86 -27.47 11.57 -16.08
CA PHE A 86 -26.09 11.53 -15.61
C PHE A 86 -25.15 10.88 -16.63
N ILE A 87 -25.68 10.10 -17.56
CA ILE A 87 -24.93 9.37 -18.59
C ILE A 87 -23.91 10.28 -19.34
N PRO A 88 -24.27 11.49 -19.83
CA PRO A 88 -23.30 12.38 -20.48
C PRO A 88 -22.21 12.89 -19.54
N LYS A 89 -22.51 13.06 -18.24
CA LYS A 89 -21.53 13.50 -17.24
C LYS A 89 -20.55 12.39 -16.89
N VAL A 90 -21.03 11.15 -16.78
CA VAL A 90 -20.21 9.97 -16.42
C VAL A 90 -19.24 9.61 -17.54
N PHE A 91 -19.72 9.56 -18.79
CA PHE A 91 -18.90 9.13 -19.93
C PHE A 91 -18.26 10.27 -20.70
N GLY A 92 -18.74 11.51 -20.58
CA GLY A 92 -18.30 12.64 -21.40
C GLY A 92 -17.44 13.68 -20.71
N LYS A 93 -17.33 13.65 -19.37
CA LYS A 93 -16.59 14.67 -18.60
C LYS A 93 -15.38 14.08 -17.91
N MET A 94 -14.18 14.53 -18.28
CA MET A 94 -12.94 14.13 -17.61
C MET A 94 -12.74 14.89 -16.29
N LEU A 95 -12.12 14.22 -15.31
CA LEU A 95 -11.89 14.71 -13.93
C LEU A 95 -13.20 15.02 -13.19
N ALA A 96 -14.26 14.30 -13.52
CA ALA A 96 -15.53 14.35 -12.82
C ALA A 96 -15.83 12.97 -12.23
N GLY A 97 -16.23 12.93 -10.96
CA GLY A 97 -16.59 11.69 -10.31
C GLY A 97 -17.09 11.93 -8.89
N SER A 98 -18.02 11.08 -8.45
CA SER A 98 -18.58 11.11 -7.09
C SER A 98 -17.53 10.79 -6.01
N LYS A 99 -16.43 10.13 -6.38
CA LYS A 99 -15.42 9.59 -5.46
C LYS A 99 -14.14 10.43 -5.30
N MET A 100 -13.95 11.48 -6.10
CA MET A 100 -12.67 12.23 -6.14
C MET A 100 -12.38 13.08 -4.89
N HIS A 101 -13.40 13.41 -4.09
CA HIS A 101 -13.26 14.27 -2.92
C HIS A 101 -13.34 13.53 -1.59
N ARG A 102 -13.67 12.23 -1.61
CA ARG A 102 -13.84 11.42 -0.41
C ARG A 102 -12.60 10.59 -0.16
N LEU A 103 -12.13 10.55 1.08
CA LEU A 103 -11.04 9.66 1.51
C LEU A 103 -11.60 8.26 1.76
N VAL A 104 -11.97 7.59 0.67
CA VAL A 104 -12.59 6.26 0.64
C VAL A 104 -11.84 5.39 -0.34
N GLN A 105 -11.62 4.12 0.00
CA GLN A 105 -11.08 3.16 -0.95
C GLN A 105 -11.99 3.06 -2.18
N SER A 106 -11.39 3.21 -3.36
CA SER A 106 -12.05 2.96 -4.64
C SER A 106 -11.09 2.30 -5.62
N ARG A 107 -11.62 1.53 -6.57
CA ARG A 107 -10.86 1.00 -7.71
C ARG A 107 -10.50 2.16 -8.67
N GLY A 108 -11.45 3.06 -8.91
CA GLY A 108 -11.31 4.25 -9.75
C GLY A 108 -11.10 5.55 -8.97
N GLN A 109 -9.87 6.09 -8.97
CA GLN A 109 -9.49 7.26 -8.16
C GLN A 109 -9.62 8.65 -8.83
N GLN A 110 -9.59 8.75 -10.17
CA GLN A 110 -9.28 10.02 -10.87
C GLN A 110 -10.42 10.59 -11.74
N GLY A 111 -11.54 9.87 -11.92
CA GLY A 111 -12.65 10.35 -12.74
C GLY A 111 -12.32 10.53 -14.23
N ILE A 112 -11.38 9.75 -14.77
CA ILE A 112 -10.93 9.82 -16.18
C ILE A 112 -11.22 8.54 -16.99
N GLY A 113 -11.62 7.44 -16.33
CA GLY A 113 -11.68 6.11 -16.92
C GLY A 113 -12.66 5.99 -18.10
N ALA A 114 -13.95 6.05 -17.79
CA ALA A 114 -15.03 5.93 -18.77
C ALA A 114 -14.93 6.99 -19.89
N ALA A 115 -14.60 8.23 -19.52
CA ALA A 115 -14.35 9.31 -20.47
C ALA A 115 -13.13 9.05 -21.37
N GLY A 116 -12.07 8.46 -20.82
CA GLY A 116 -10.91 8.03 -21.59
C GLY A 116 -11.25 6.95 -22.62
N VAL A 117 -12.13 6.00 -22.27
CA VAL A 117 -12.61 4.97 -23.20
C VAL A 117 -13.41 5.60 -24.34
N LEU A 118 -14.34 6.52 -24.03
CA LEU A 118 -15.11 7.26 -25.04
C LEU A 118 -14.20 8.03 -25.98
N LEU A 119 -13.25 8.78 -25.43
CA LEU A 119 -12.28 9.55 -26.21
C LEU A 119 -11.44 8.62 -27.10
N PHE A 120 -10.99 7.48 -26.59
CA PHE A 120 -10.19 6.53 -27.36
C PHE A 120 -10.99 5.88 -28.49
N ALA A 121 -12.26 5.52 -28.27
CA ALA A 121 -13.16 5.04 -29.32
C ALA A 121 -13.31 6.10 -30.44
N GLN A 122 -13.55 7.36 -30.08
CA GLN A 122 -13.70 8.46 -31.03
C GLN A 122 -12.42 8.77 -31.80
N ILE A 123 -11.25 8.77 -31.14
CA ILE A 123 -9.97 9.05 -31.80
C ILE A 123 -9.65 7.94 -32.82
N THR A 124 -9.90 6.68 -32.48
CA THR A 124 -9.46 5.54 -33.29
C THR A 124 -10.46 5.17 -34.38
N THR A 125 -11.77 5.31 -34.13
CA THR A 125 -12.82 4.90 -35.07
C THR A 125 -13.77 6.02 -35.51
N GLY A 126 -13.81 7.14 -34.79
CA GLY A 126 -14.79 8.21 -34.99
C GLY A 126 -16.22 7.87 -34.53
N LYS A 127 -16.45 6.66 -34.02
CA LYS A 127 -17.77 6.17 -33.59
C LYS A 127 -18.09 6.58 -32.15
N PRO A 128 -19.39 6.75 -31.81
CA PRO A 128 -19.84 6.93 -30.43
C PRO A 128 -19.68 5.64 -29.60
N LEU A 129 -19.78 5.77 -28.28
CA LEU A 129 -20.12 4.62 -27.43
C LEU A 129 -21.64 4.49 -27.35
N LYS A 130 -22.13 3.27 -27.44
CA LYS A 130 -23.55 2.94 -27.25
C LYS A 130 -23.73 2.40 -25.84
N ILE A 131 -24.57 3.07 -25.06
CA ILE A 131 -24.84 2.74 -23.67
C ILE A 131 -26.31 2.35 -23.53
N THR A 132 -26.56 1.16 -23.00
CA THR A 132 -27.89 0.69 -22.64
C THR A 132 -27.96 0.64 -21.12
N THR A 133 -28.92 1.35 -20.50
CA THR A 133 -29.04 1.45 -19.04
C THR A 133 -30.50 1.37 -18.61
N SER A 134 -30.76 0.75 -17.47
CA SER A 134 -32.06 0.77 -16.81
C SER A 134 -31.91 0.70 -15.30
N THR A 135 -32.67 1.52 -14.59
CA THR A 135 -32.71 1.56 -13.13
C THR A 135 -33.73 0.57 -12.53
N GLY A 136 -34.42 -0.21 -13.38
CA GLY A 136 -35.48 -1.13 -12.98
C GLY A 136 -36.87 -0.49 -12.91
N ASP A 137 -37.04 0.71 -13.47
CA ASP A 137 -38.31 1.45 -13.59
C ASP A 137 -39.21 0.95 -14.75
N GLY A 138 -38.76 -0.08 -15.48
CA GLY A 138 -39.46 -0.64 -16.63
C GLY A 138 -39.07 0.00 -17.96
N ASP A 139 -38.20 1.01 -17.94
CA ASP A 139 -37.66 1.68 -19.13
C ASP A 139 -36.18 1.33 -19.31
N ILE A 140 -35.83 0.98 -20.55
CA ILE A 140 -34.46 0.70 -20.99
C ILE A 140 -34.06 1.81 -21.95
N HIS A 141 -33.11 2.63 -21.51
CA HIS A 141 -32.57 3.73 -22.30
C HIS A 141 -31.37 3.25 -23.10
N ILE A 142 -31.42 3.40 -24.41
CA ILE A 142 -30.33 3.15 -25.34
C ILE A 142 -29.86 4.50 -25.88
N MET A 143 -28.61 4.85 -25.60
CA MET A 143 -28.04 6.17 -25.88
C MET A 143 -26.72 6.04 -26.61
N GLU A 144 -26.49 6.84 -27.64
CA GLU A 144 -25.18 6.98 -28.27
C GLU A 144 -24.54 8.31 -27.86
N ILE A 145 -23.31 8.26 -27.36
CA ILE A 145 -22.62 9.42 -26.83
C ILE A 145 -21.33 9.69 -27.59
N LYS A 146 -21.06 10.97 -27.83
CA LYS A 146 -19.75 11.49 -28.23
C LYS A 146 -19.28 12.55 -27.25
N MET A 147 -17.97 12.66 -27.08
CA MET A 147 -17.35 13.76 -26.35
C MET A 147 -17.11 14.95 -27.26
N SER A 148 -17.48 16.13 -26.78
CA SER A 148 -17.02 17.41 -27.29
C SER A 148 -15.67 17.74 -26.66
N ILE A 149 -14.60 17.63 -27.46
CA ILE A 149 -13.22 17.78 -26.98
C ILE A 149 -12.96 19.21 -26.49
N GLU A 150 -13.49 20.22 -27.16
CA GLU A 150 -13.27 21.63 -26.78
C GLU A 150 -13.92 21.96 -25.42
N LYS A 151 -15.12 21.43 -25.18
CA LYS A 151 -15.91 21.74 -23.97
C LYS A 151 -15.66 20.77 -22.80
N ASN A 152 -15.04 19.61 -23.05
CA ASN A 152 -14.95 18.52 -22.07
C ASN A 152 -16.33 18.07 -21.55
N GLU A 153 -17.28 17.90 -22.48
CA GLU A 153 -18.67 17.52 -22.20
C GLU A 153 -19.12 16.37 -23.12
N GLY A 154 -20.07 15.56 -22.64
CA GLY A 154 -20.70 14.51 -23.43
C GLY A 154 -21.95 15.00 -24.13
N ASP A 155 -22.04 14.76 -25.44
CA ASP A 155 -23.20 15.04 -26.27
C ASP A 155 -23.93 13.73 -26.62
N ILE A 156 -25.24 13.73 -26.47
CA ILE A 156 -26.12 12.61 -26.86
C ILE A 156 -26.46 12.77 -28.34
N ILE A 157 -26.11 11.77 -29.15
CA ILE A 157 -26.42 11.75 -30.59
C ILE A 157 -27.78 11.13 -30.84
N SER A 158 -28.06 10.02 -30.16
CA SER A 158 -29.31 9.30 -30.29
C SER A 158 -29.77 8.81 -28.92
N HIS A 159 -31.08 8.83 -28.70
CA HIS A 159 -31.72 8.34 -27.49
C HIS A 159 -32.99 7.61 -27.88
N LYS A 160 -33.05 6.32 -27.54
CA LYS A 160 -34.21 5.46 -27.74
C LYS A 160 -34.61 4.84 -26.41
N ILE A 161 -35.91 4.73 -26.16
CA ILE A 161 -36.47 4.11 -24.97
C ILE A 161 -37.23 2.86 -25.39
N ILE A 162 -36.99 1.74 -24.69
CA ILE A 162 -37.66 0.46 -24.89
C ILE A 162 -38.22 0.00 -23.55
N LYS A 163 -39.45 -0.53 -23.53
CA LYS A 163 -40.02 -1.12 -22.31
C LYS A 163 -39.42 -2.50 -22.05
N GLY A 164 -39.03 -2.77 -20.82
CA GLY A 164 -38.48 -4.07 -20.42
C GLY A 164 -38.14 -4.15 -18.94
N SER A 165 -37.88 -5.36 -18.44
CA SER A 165 -37.59 -5.63 -17.02
C SER A 165 -36.10 -5.78 -16.70
N TRP A 166 -35.23 -5.53 -17.67
CA TRP A 166 -33.77 -5.62 -17.47
C TRP A 166 -33.30 -4.45 -16.61
N ARG A 167 -32.32 -4.69 -15.74
CA ARG A 167 -31.69 -3.70 -14.88
C ARG A 167 -30.18 -3.88 -14.95
N GLY A 168 -29.46 -2.77 -15.08
CA GLY A 168 -28.00 -2.80 -15.24
C GLY A 168 -27.49 -1.73 -16.19
N THR A 169 -26.21 -1.83 -16.51
CA THR A 169 -25.56 -1.00 -17.54
C THR A 169 -24.81 -1.87 -18.53
N LYS A 170 -24.97 -1.56 -19.82
CA LYS A 170 -24.26 -2.20 -20.91
C LYS A 170 -23.58 -1.13 -21.76
N VAL A 171 -22.26 -1.26 -21.92
CA VAL A 171 -21.43 -0.34 -22.70
C VAL A 171 -20.87 -1.09 -23.90
N GLU A 172 -21.15 -0.58 -25.10
CA GLU A 172 -20.71 -1.14 -26.37
C GLU A 172 -19.84 -0.12 -27.10
N GLY A 173 -18.66 -0.54 -27.55
CA GLY A 173 -17.72 0.32 -28.27
C GLY A 173 -16.93 -0.43 -29.34
N GLU A 174 -16.49 0.31 -30.36
CA GLU A 174 -15.55 -0.17 -31.36
C GLU A 174 -14.22 0.56 -31.23
N PHE A 175 -13.14 -0.20 -31.31
CA PHE A 175 -11.79 0.29 -31.07
C PHE A 175 -10.85 -0.21 -32.16
N LYS A 176 -10.06 0.71 -32.73
CA LYS A 176 -8.93 0.40 -33.60
C LYS A 176 -7.61 0.59 -32.83
N GLU A 177 -6.52 0.08 -33.40
CA GLU A 177 -5.19 0.08 -32.76
C GLU A 177 -5.15 -0.71 -31.44
N VAL A 178 -5.96 -1.76 -31.33
CA VAL A 178 -6.02 -2.65 -30.17
C VAL A 178 -5.86 -4.10 -30.59
N THR A 179 -5.28 -4.92 -29.72
CA THR A 179 -5.08 -6.35 -30.00
C THR A 179 -5.48 -7.18 -28.78
N TYR A 180 -6.18 -8.29 -29.02
CA TYR A 180 -6.50 -9.27 -27.99
C TYR A 180 -5.41 -10.34 -27.88
N SER A 181 -5.08 -10.74 -26.65
CA SER A 181 -4.23 -11.90 -26.39
C SER A 181 -4.55 -12.49 -25.02
N ARG A 182 -4.35 -13.80 -24.88
CA ARG A 182 -4.44 -14.53 -23.60
C ARG A 182 -3.12 -14.56 -22.80
N ARG A 183 -2.11 -13.80 -23.23
CA ARG A 183 -0.81 -13.70 -22.55
C ARG A 183 -0.91 -12.88 -21.25
N GLU A 184 0.17 -12.86 -20.47
CA GLU A 184 0.27 -12.23 -19.14
C GLU A 184 -0.20 -10.76 -19.05
N GLN A 185 -0.05 -9.99 -20.13
CA GLN A 185 -0.44 -8.57 -20.19
C GLN A 185 -1.78 -8.35 -20.91
N GLY A 186 -2.40 -9.43 -21.36
CA GLY A 186 -3.62 -9.38 -22.12
C GLY A 186 -4.88 -9.41 -21.26
N PRO A 187 -6.05 -9.17 -21.87
CA PRO A 187 -7.29 -9.04 -21.10
C PRO A 187 -7.76 -10.31 -20.41
N TYR A 188 -7.44 -11.50 -20.94
CA TYR A 188 -7.75 -12.76 -20.27
C TYR A 188 -7.09 -12.83 -18.88
N GLU A 189 -5.79 -12.58 -18.81
CA GLU A 189 -5.05 -12.62 -17.54
C GLU A 189 -5.52 -11.53 -16.59
N TYR A 190 -5.94 -10.37 -17.11
CA TYR A 190 -6.58 -9.32 -16.32
C TYR A 190 -7.85 -9.85 -15.63
N LEU A 191 -8.75 -10.47 -16.39
CA LEU A 191 -10.02 -11.01 -15.89
C LEU A 191 -9.80 -12.20 -14.94
N ARG A 192 -8.83 -13.06 -15.24
CA ARG A 192 -8.40 -14.12 -14.31
C ARG A 192 -7.95 -13.53 -12.97
N ARG A 193 -7.07 -12.53 -12.98
CA ARG A 193 -6.57 -11.93 -11.73
C ARG A 193 -7.64 -11.17 -10.97
N ILE A 194 -8.50 -10.41 -11.65
CA ILE A 194 -9.56 -9.68 -10.95
C ILE A 194 -10.59 -10.63 -10.34
N SER A 195 -10.87 -11.79 -10.95
CA SER A 195 -11.72 -12.82 -10.34
C SER A 195 -11.14 -13.34 -9.01
N LEU A 196 -9.82 -13.41 -8.87
CA LEU A 196 -9.16 -13.82 -7.63
C LEU A 196 -9.23 -12.73 -6.54
N SER A 197 -9.15 -11.45 -6.91
CA SER A 197 -9.24 -10.33 -5.96
C SER A 197 -10.68 -9.89 -5.67
N THR A 198 -11.66 -10.36 -6.43
CA THR A 198 -13.10 -10.10 -6.25
C THR A 198 -13.88 -11.41 -6.21
N PRO A 199 -13.71 -12.23 -5.16
CA PRO A 199 -14.27 -13.59 -5.10
C PRO A 199 -15.79 -13.64 -5.12
N HIS A 200 -16.48 -12.54 -4.83
CA HIS A 200 -17.94 -12.42 -4.86
C HIS A 200 -18.52 -12.09 -6.23
N ALA A 201 -17.68 -11.80 -7.23
CA ALA A 201 -18.11 -11.50 -8.59
C ALA A 201 -18.08 -12.75 -9.47
N GLU A 202 -19.10 -12.91 -10.32
CA GLU A 202 -19.05 -13.84 -11.44
C GLU A 202 -18.75 -13.07 -12.73
N ILE A 203 -17.75 -13.51 -13.48
CA ILE A 203 -17.30 -12.84 -14.70
C ILE A 203 -17.34 -13.84 -15.85
N THR A 204 -18.15 -13.55 -16.87
CA THR A 204 -18.23 -14.32 -18.10
C THR A 204 -17.46 -13.61 -19.21
N LEU A 205 -16.39 -14.23 -19.71
CA LEU A 205 -15.62 -13.77 -20.85
C LEU A 205 -16.05 -14.53 -22.10
N ILE A 206 -16.57 -13.82 -23.10
CA ILE A 206 -16.84 -14.33 -24.44
C ILE A 206 -15.78 -13.73 -25.36
N ASP A 207 -14.71 -14.46 -25.60
CA ASP A 207 -13.62 -14.00 -26.47
C ASP A 207 -13.65 -14.70 -27.84
N PRO A 208 -12.76 -14.34 -28.79
CA PRO A 208 -12.76 -14.95 -30.12
C PRO A 208 -12.41 -16.45 -30.15
N GLU A 209 -11.93 -17.03 -29.04
CA GLU A 209 -11.49 -18.42 -28.95
C GLU A 209 -12.55 -19.30 -28.28
N GLU A 210 -12.97 -18.94 -27.06
CA GLU A 210 -13.96 -19.70 -26.28
C GLU A 210 -14.68 -18.79 -25.26
N THR A 211 -15.76 -19.31 -24.70
CA THR A 211 -16.43 -18.71 -23.55
C THR A 211 -15.87 -19.28 -22.25
N VAL A 212 -15.39 -18.41 -21.37
CA VAL A 212 -14.83 -18.77 -20.06
C VAL A 212 -15.64 -18.09 -18.97
N VAL A 213 -16.07 -18.86 -17.98
CA VAL A 213 -16.78 -18.33 -16.81
C VAL A 213 -15.86 -18.43 -15.59
N PHE A 214 -15.62 -17.29 -14.95
CA PHE A 214 -14.96 -17.19 -13.66
C PHE A 214 -16.05 -17.15 -12.59
N HIS A 215 -16.37 -18.30 -12.02
CA HIS A 215 -17.39 -18.42 -10.98
C HIS A 215 -16.95 -17.73 -9.69
N ARG A 216 -17.91 -17.09 -9.02
CA ARG A 216 -17.71 -16.57 -7.67
C ARG A 216 -17.46 -17.72 -6.68
N THR A 217 -16.62 -17.46 -5.69
CA THR A 217 -16.30 -18.40 -4.59
C THR A 217 -16.91 -17.98 -3.26
N VAL A 218 -17.44 -16.75 -3.20
CA VAL A 218 -18.03 -16.13 -2.01
C VAL A 218 -19.38 -15.52 -2.42
N GLU A 219 -20.37 -15.59 -1.54
CA GLU A 219 -21.72 -15.03 -1.77
C GLU A 219 -22.01 -13.80 -0.90
N ASP A 220 -21.07 -13.42 -0.04
CA ASP A 220 -21.16 -12.22 0.78
C ASP A 220 -20.68 -10.99 0.01
N ILE A 221 -21.51 -9.97 -0.06
CA ILE A 221 -21.12 -8.66 -0.60
C ILE A 221 -20.34 -7.92 0.47
N PRO A 222 -19.10 -7.48 0.21
CA PRO A 222 -18.38 -6.77 1.24
C PRO A 222 -18.99 -5.37 1.52
N GLU A 223 -18.89 -4.94 2.78
CA GLU A 223 -19.53 -3.72 3.28
C GLU A 223 -19.10 -2.46 2.51
N ARG A 224 -20.01 -1.46 2.47
CA ARG A 224 -19.72 -0.17 1.85
C ARG A 224 -18.69 0.59 2.69
N PRO A 225 -17.59 1.08 2.10
CA PRO A 225 -16.61 1.83 2.85
C PRO A 225 -17.16 3.19 3.25
N GLU A 226 -16.96 3.59 4.50
CA GLU A 226 -17.36 4.91 4.99
C GLU A 226 -16.26 5.95 4.74
N GLU A 227 -16.66 7.21 4.56
CA GLU A 227 -15.73 8.31 4.41
C GLU A 227 -14.93 8.56 5.69
N VAL A 228 -13.60 8.44 5.59
CA VAL A 228 -12.70 8.64 6.72
C VAL A 228 -12.15 10.05 6.70
N ARG A 229 -12.09 10.67 7.88
CA ARG A 229 -11.48 11.98 8.05
C ARG A 229 -9.95 11.90 7.94
N PRO A 230 -9.26 12.94 7.43
CA PRO A 230 -7.81 12.99 7.40
C PRO A 230 -7.18 12.72 8.78
N HIS A 231 -6.05 12.02 8.78
CA HIS A 231 -5.32 11.72 10.02
C HIS A 231 -4.33 12.85 10.37
N PRO A 232 -4.22 13.29 11.64
CA PRO A 232 -3.42 14.46 12.02
C PRO A 232 -1.92 14.35 11.72
N TYR A 233 -1.32 13.18 11.94
CA TYR A 233 0.10 12.91 11.65
C TYR A 233 0.48 13.20 10.19
N GLY A 234 -0.52 13.23 9.34
CA GLY A 234 -0.37 13.30 7.92
C GLY A 234 -0.53 14.64 7.26
N LEU A 235 -1.01 15.59 8.03
CA LEU A 235 -1.51 16.80 7.43
C LEU A 235 -0.35 17.68 7.00
N THR A 236 -0.45 18.27 5.82
CA THR A 236 0.45 19.36 5.40
C THR A 236 -0.14 20.72 5.78
N PRO A 237 0.67 21.79 5.88
CA PRO A 237 0.14 23.13 6.14
C PRO A 237 -0.86 23.59 5.07
N ASP A 238 -0.65 23.24 3.80
CA ASP A 238 -1.58 23.53 2.71
C ASP A 238 -2.92 22.82 2.89
N GLU A 239 -2.91 21.51 3.20
CA GLU A 239 -4.14 20.75 3.43
C GLU A 239 -4.92 21.28 4.64
N LEU A 240 -4.24 21.67 5.71
CA LEU A 240 -4.89 22.29 6.87
C LEU A 240 -5.56 23.62 6.49
N LEU A 241 -4.92 24.44 5.65
CA LEU A 241 -5.50 25.68 5.13
C LEU A 241 -6.65 25.42 4.14
N TYR A 242 -6.55 24.35 3.35
CA TYR A 242 -7.63 23.94 2.46
C TYR A 242 -8.88 23.56 3.26
N ILE A 243 -8.71 22.78 4.33
CA ILE A 243 -9.78 22.42 5.28
C ILE A 243 -10.32 23.67 5.97
N SER A 244 -9.45 24.59 6.40
CA SER A 244 -9.84 25.79 7.14
C SER A 244 -10.74 26.75 6.34
N ARG A 245 -10.59 26.77 5.00
CA ARG A 245 -11.42 27.57 4.10
C ARG A 245 -12.82 26.97 3.88
N ARG A 246 -12.96 25.64 3.98
CA ARG A 246 -14.19 24.90 3.67
C ARG A 246 -15.01 24.52 4.90
N THR A 247 -14.39 24.43 6.07
CA THR A 247 -15.09 24.06 7.30
C THR A 247 -16.20 25.05 7.67
N GLU A 248 -17.26 24.52 8.28
CA GLU A 248 -18.31 25.31 8.93
C GLU A 248 -17.93 25.72 10.36
N SER A 249 -16.84 25.16 10.90
CA SER A 249 -16.39 25.42 12.26
C SER A 249 -15.94 26.87 12.46
N ILE A 250 -16.40 27.49 13.55
CA ILE A 250 -16.11 28.90 13.87
C ILE A 250 -14.75 29.06 14.57
N LYS A 251 -14.22 28.00 15.19
CA LYS A 251 -12.97 27.98 15.96
C LYS A 251 -12.04 26.89 15.44
N ILE A 252 -10.72 27.16 15.44
CA ILE A 252 -9.70 26.16 15.05
C ILE A 252 -9.80 24.90 15.91
N SER A 253 -9.95 25.01 17.23
CA SER A 253 -10.16 23.86 18.12
C SER A 253 -11.35 22.97 17.72
N SER A 254 -12.46 23.58 17.30
CA SER A 254 -13.65 22.87 16.82
C SER A 254 -13.39 22.22 15.47
N MET A 255 -12.71 22.93 14.56
CA MET A 255 -12.33 22.41 13.25
C MET A 255 -11.45 21.17 13.41
N LEU A 256 -10.39 21.24 14.22
CA LEU A 256 -9.49 20.11 14.44
C LEU A 256 -10.22 18.88 15.01
N THR A 257 -11.25 19.09 15.83
CA THR A 257 -12.05 17.99 16.41
C THR A 257 -13.06 17.41 15.41
N ASN A 258 -13.67 18.27 14.58
CA ASN A 258 -14.73 17.87 13.65
C ASN A 258 -14.18 17.32 12.33
N GLU A 259 -13.09 17.89 11.81
CA GLU A 259 -12.56 17.60 10.47
C GLU A 259 -11.46 16.53 10.49
N LEU A 260 -10.76 16.33 11.61
CA LEU A 260 -9.66 15.35 11.69
C LEU A 260 -10.07 14.09 12.47
N SER A 261 -9.48 12.96 12.06
CA SER A 261 -9.65 11.69 12.76
C SER A 261 -8.86 11.66 14.07
N ARG A 262 -9.37 10.93 15.07
CA ARG A 262 -8.72 10.72 16.40
C ARG A 262 -8.40 12.00 17.19
N MET A 263 -8.93 13.15 16.80
CA MET A 263 -8.83 14.40 17.54
C MET A 263 -10.00 14.56 18.50
N THR A 264 -9.75 14.34 19.79
CA THR A 264 -10.75 14.54 20.87
C THR A 264 -10.43 15.81 21.65
N LEU A 265 -11.38 16.27 22.48
CA LEU A 265 -11.14 17.40 23.38
C LEU A 265 -9.94 17.18 24.32
N LYS A 266 -9.64 15.93 24.70
CA LYS A 266 -8.44 15.59 25.46
C LYS A 266 -7.18 15.84 24.63
N ARG A 267 -7.17 15.44 23.35
CA ARG A 267 -6.05 15.70 22.44
C ARG A 267 -5.84 17.18 22.18
N ILE A 268 -6.90 17.98 22.15
CA ILE A 268 -6.77 19.44 22.06
C ILE A 268 -6.08 20.03 23.28
N LYS A 269 -6.28 19.47 24.48
CA LYS A 269 -5.53 19.89 25.68
C LYS A 269 -4.06 19.52 25.57
N GLU A 270 -3.76 18.28 25.17
CA GLU A 270 -2.38 17.84 24.91
C GLU A 270 -1.71 18.74 23.85
N LEU A 271 -2.39 19.04 22.74
CA LEU A 271 -1.92 19.95 21.69
C LEU A 271 -1.49 21.32 22.26
N ARG A 272 -2.24 21.87 23.23
CA ARG A 272 -1.86 23.14 23.89
C ARG A 272 -0.55 23.02 24.66
N GLU A 273 -0.33 21.92 25.36
CA GLU A 273 0.89 21.67 26.13
C GLU A 273 2.10 21.54 25.20
N TYR A 274 1.94 20.87 24.05
CA TYR A 274 3.01 20.78 23.05
C TYR A 274 3.29 22.12 22.37
N ILE A 275 2.26 22.91 22.02
CA ILE A 275 2.46 24.28 21.48
C ILE A 275 3.19 25.14 22.52
N LEU A 276 2.84 25.02 23.81
CA LEU A 276 3.51 25.74 24.88
C LEU A 276 4.99 25.35 24.96
N ARG A 277 5.31 24.06 24.94
CA ARG A 277 6.69 23.56 24.88
C ARG A 277 7.47 24.20 23.72
N ASP A 278 6.92 24.19 22.52
CA ASP A 278 7.59 24.72 21.32
C ASP A 278 7.84 26.22 21.44
N LYS A 279 6.83 26.99 21.88
CA LYS A 279 6.98 28.43 22.12
C LYS A 279 8.05 28.75 23.16
N LEU A 280 8.12 27.96 24.23
CA LEU A 280 9.16 28.14 25.25
C LEU A 280 10.55 27.82 24.70
N LEU A 281 10.70 26.72 23.95
CA LEU A 281 11.97 26.39 23.29
C LEU A 281 12.39 27.49 22.31
N GLU A 282 11.47 28.01 21.49
CA GLU A 282 11.75 29.12 20.57
C GLU A 282 12.18 30.40 21.32
N ASN A 283 11.54 30.71 22.46
CA ASN A 283 11.86 31.91 23.25
C ASN A 283 13.28 31.87 23.85
N TYR A 284 13.74 30.72 24.33
CA TYR A 284 15.10 30.59 24.89
C TYR A 284 16.16 30.20 23.85
N ARG A 285 15.79 29.96 22.58
CA ARG A 285 16.71 29.55 21.52
C ARG A 285 17.77 30.63 21.29
N GLY A 286 19.04 30.25 21.38
CA GLY A 286 20.18 31.18 21.25
C GLY A 286 20.47 32.03 22.48
N SER A 287 19.76 31.83 23.59
CA SER A 287 20.06 32.48 24.87
C SER A 287 21.23 31.80 25.60
N THR A 288 21.83 32.50 26.57
CA THR A 288 22.84 31.93 27.48
C THR A 288 22.31 30.79 28.36
N PHE A 289 20.99 30.68 28.47
CA PHE A 289 20.32 29.67 29.29
C PHE A 289 19.91 28.43 28.47
N TRP A 290 20.20 28.40 27.16
CA TRP A 290 19.78 27.33 26.26
C TRP A 290 20.18 25.93 26.75
N ASP A 291 21.42 25.77 27.23
CA ASP A 291 21.91 24.49 27.75
C ASP A 291 21.09 24.00 28.95
N ILE A 292 20.63 24.91 29.81
CA ILE A 292 19.81 24.57 30.97
C ILE A 292 18.41 24.14 30.50
N VAL A 293 17.83 24.86 29.55
CA VAL A 293 16.53 24.54 28.97
C VAL A 293 16.56 23.19 28.27
N VAL A 294 17.62 22.88 27.51
CA VAL A 294 17.83 21.57 26.88
C VAL A 294 17.93 20.46 27.92
N ASN A 295 18.63 20.68 29.03
CA ASN A 295 18.69 19.72 30.14
C ASN A 295 17.34 19.54 30.86
N CYS A 296 16.50 20.58 30.90
CA CYS A 296 15.13 20.44 31.38
C CYS A 296 14.26 19.64 30.41
N TYR A 297 14.50 19.77 29.10
CA TYR A 297 13.75 19.12 28.04
C TYR A 297 14.11 17.64 27.85
N LEU A 298 15.39 17.29 27.93
CA LEU A 298 15.90 15.94 27.73
C LEU A 298 16.03 15.20 29.06
N ASN A 299 15.65 13.92 29.07
CA ASN A 299 15.95 12.98 30.17
C ASN A 299 17.41 12.49 30.14
N ILE A 300 18.19 12.92 29.15
CA ILE A 300 19.57 12.48 28.92
C ILE A 300 20.51 13.68 28.88
N LYS A 301 21.69 13.49 29.44
CA LYS A 301 22.80 14.45 29.35
C LYS A 301 23.72 14.03 28.23
N ILE A 302 23.50 14.59 27.03
CA ILE A 302 24.24 14.19 25.83
C ILE A 302 25.72 14.57 25.93
N GLU A 303 26.03 15.68 26.59
CA GLU A 303 27.42 16.09 26.86
C GLU A 303 28.21 15.04 27.66
N ASP A 304 27.57 14.29 28.57
CA ASP A 304 28.23 13.20 29.30
C ASP A 304 28.66 12.07 28.35
N TYR A 305 27.85 11.77 27.32
CA TYR A 305 28.18 10.78 26.30
C TYR A 305 29.26 11.29 25.34
N ILE A 306 29.20 12.56 24.94
CA ILE A 306 30.26 13.18 24.13
C ILE A 306 31.60 13.09 24.88
N GLY A 307 31.61 13.43 26.17
CA GLY A 307 32.80 13.30 27.02
C GLY A 307 33.32 11.87 27.12
N LYS A 308 32.43 10.90 27.38
CA LYS A 308 32.78 9.46 27.48
C LYS A 308 33.39 8.90 26.20
N TYR A 309 32.92 9.37 25.05
CA TYR A 309 33.32 8.86 23.73
C TYR A 309 34.23 9.80 22.94
N ALA A 310 34.73 10.88 23.55
CA ALA A 310 35.51 11.94 22.89
C ALA A 310 36.71 11.43 22.09
N GLN A 311 37.36 10.35 22.57
CA GLN A 311 38.50 9.72 21.89
C GLN A 311 38.16 8.99 20.58
N TYR A 312 36.87 8.76 20.31
CA TYR A 312 36.36 8.03 19.14
C TYR A 312 35.50 8.90 18.21
N LEU A 313 35.18 10.13 18.60
CA LEU A 313 34.37 11.08 17.84
C LEU A 313 35.27 12.04 17.08
N ASP A 314 34.94 12.31 15.81
CA ASP A 314 35.63 13.35 15.05
C ASP A 314 35.14 14.74 15.47
N LYS A 315 36.01 15.77 15.37
CA LYS A 315 35.62 17.16 15.67
C LYS A 315 34.40 17.65 14.87
N LYS A 316 34.22 17.11 13.66
CA LYS A 316 33.05 17.38 12.81
C LYS A 316 31.76 16.78 13.39
N GLU A 317 31.82 15.56 13.88
CA GLU A 317 30.68 14.87 14.49
C GLU A 317 30.21 15.58 15.77
N ILE A 318 31.15 16.07 16.59
CA ILE A 318 30.83 16.87 17.77
C ILE A 318 30.14 18.19 17.38
N ALA A 319 30.59 18.85 16.31
CA ALA A 319 29.97 20.06 15.81
C ALA A 319 28.54 19.80 15.28
N GLU A 320 28.34 18.71 14.55
CA GLU A 320 27.02 18.27 14.07
C GLU A 320 26.05 18.01 15.24
N ILE A 321 26.48 17.30 16.29
CA ILE A 321 25.63 17.04 17.46
C ILE A 321 25.23 18.35 18.17
N ARG A 322 26.13 19.33 18.26
CA ARG A 322 25.83 20.64 18.84
C ARG A 322 24.86 21.45 17.99
N GLU A 323 25.00 21.39 16.66
CA GLU A 323 24.05 22.00 15.73
C GLU A 323 22.65 21.36 15.84
N ILE A 324 22.59 20.03 16.00
CA ILE A 324 21.36 19.30 16.30
C ILE A 324 20.76 19.82 17.61
N ILE A 325 21.53 19.95 18.69
CA ILE A 325 21.00 20.46 19.97
C ILE A 325 20.44 21.90 19.83
N ASN A 326 21.09 22.76 19.05
CA ASN A 326 20.63 24.13 18.82
C ASN A 326 19.33 24.23 18.00
N THR A 327 19.02 23.20 17.21
CA THR A 327 17.84 23.15 16.34
C THR A 327 16.68 22.36 16.96
N LEU A 328 16.75 21.98 18.23
CA LEU A 328 15.64 21.35 18.95
C LEU A 328 14.42 22.30 19.03
N PRO A 329 13.18 21.78 18.93
CA PRO A 329 12.79 20.37 18.91
C PRO A 329 12.88 19.68 17.53
N ASP A 330 13.04 20.43 16.44
CA ASP A 330 12.93 19.94 15.05
C ASP A 330 13.92 18.79 14.73
N SER A 331 15.09 18.81 15.35
CA SER A 331 16.19 17.86 15.14
C SER A 331 16.16 16.65 16.08
N LEU A 332 15.11 16.47 16.90
CA LEU A 332 15.02 15.40 17.91
C LEU A 332 15.18 13.99 17.30
N TYR A 333 14.71 13.79 16.07
CA TYR A 333 14.89 12.52 15.35
C TYR A 333 16.37 12.21 15.09
N GLN A 334 17.14 13.20 14.62
CA GLN A 334 18.58 13.04 14.40
C GLN A 334 19.32 12.78 15.72
N LEU A 335 18.90 13.46 16.79
CA LEU A 335 19.44 13.24 18.14
C LEU A 335 19.20 11.81 18.64
N LYS A 336 18.02 11.23 18.37
CA LYS A 336 17.69 9.84 18.69
C LYS A 336 18.63 8.86 17.99
N ILE A 337 19.00 9.10 16.73
CA ILE A 337 19.93 8.25 15.98
C ILE A 337 21.32 8.24 16.65
N TYR A 338 21.84 9.42 16.98
CA TYR A 338 23.12 9.54 17.70
C TYR A 338 23.07 8.88 19.08
N TYR A 339 21.97 9.05 19.82
CA TYR A 339 21.80 8.38 21.11
C TYR A 339 21.73 6.86 20.99
N LEU A 340 21.06 6.32 19.96
CA LEU A 340 21.02 4.89 19.69
C LEU A 340 22.43 4.34 19.43
N LYS A 341 23.24 5.06 18.64
CA LYS A 341 24.65 4.73 18.42
C LYS A 341 25.41 4.60 19.75
N TYR A 342 25.23 5.53 20.69
CA TYR A 342 25.87 5.47 22.01
C TYR A 342 25.36 4.31 22.88
N LEU A 343 24.05 4.05 22.91
CA LEU A 343 23.46 2.94 23.66
C LEU A 343 23.98 1.58 23.19
N ILE A 344 24.09 1.40 21.87
CA ILE A 344 24.62 0.18 21.28
C ILE A 344 26.08 0.00 21.69
N MET A 345 26.88 1.05 21.62
CA MET A 345 28.29 1.00 22.03
C MET A 345 28.42 0.66 23.53
N ASP A 346 27.64 1.29 24.40
CA ASP A 346 27.59 0.98 25.84
C ASP A 346 27.26 -0.50 26.10
N TYR A 347 26.37 -1.08 25.31
CA TYR A 347 26.01 -2.49 25.43
C TYR A 347 27.12 -3.43 24.97
N LEU A 348 27.75 -3.12 23.83
CA LEU A 348 28.79 -3.96 23.23
C LEU A 348 30.09 -3.94 24.07
N ILE A 349 30.46 -2.80 24.65
CA ILE A 349 31.64 -2.68 25.52
C ILE A 349 31.57 -3.62 26.71
N ASN A 350 30.38 -3.88 27.25
CA ASN A 350 30.20 -4.69 28.45
C ASN A 350 30.15 -6.21 28.19
N LYS A 351 30.14 -6.66 26.92
CA LYS A 351 29.85 -8.06 26.57
C LYS A 351 30.89 -8.75 25.68
N ILE A 352 31.85 -8.01 25.16
CA ILE A 352 32.73 -8.48 24.09
C ILE A 352 34.20 -8.40 24.55
N ASP A 353 35.01 -9.31 24.04
CA ASP A 353 36.46 -9.41 24.24
C ASP A 353 37.25 -8.24 23.61
N ASP A 354 38.43 -7.94 24.16
CA ASP A 354 39.23 -6.76 23.80
C ASP A 354 39.68 -6.71 22.32
N GLU A 355 39.76 -7.86 21.65
CA GLU A 355 40.21 -7.96 20.26
C GLU A 355 39.09 -7.57 19.29
N THR A 356 37.90 -8.14 19.47
CA THR A 356 36.68 -7.80 18.73
C THR A 356 36.24 -6.35 19.00
N LEU A 357 36.54 -5.82 20.19
CA LEU A 357 36.26 -4.42 20.55
C LEU A 357 37.03 -3.41 19.67
N LYS A 358 38.23 -3.75 19.18
CA LYS A 358 38.99 -2.87 18.26
C LYS A 358 38.31 -2.73 16.90
N GLU A 359 37.70 -3.80 16.41
CA GLU A 359 36.94 -3.79 15.15
C GLU A 359 35.66 -2.95 15.27
N ILE A 360 34.93 -3.13 16.37
CA ILE A 360 33.72 -2.35 16.68
C ILE A 360 34.04 -0.86 16.78
N LYS A 361 35.15 -0.50 17.44
CA LYS A 361 35.63 0.89 17.53
C LYS A 361 35.95 1.51 16.17
N LYS A 362 36.45 0.72 15.20
CA LYS A 362 36.69 1.20 13.83
C LYS A 362 35.37 1.48 13.09
N HIS A 363 34.35 0.66 13.31
CA HIS A 363 33.01 0.87 12.73
C HIS A 363 32.25 2.03 13.38
N PHE A 364 32.48 2.31 14.67
CA PHE A 364 31.87 3.43 15.38
C PHE A 364 32.26 4.81 14.81
N LYS A 365 33.43 4.92 14.17
CA LYS A 365 33.86 6.14 13.47
C LYS A 365 33.08 6.42 12.18
N LYS A 366 32.29 5.45 11.70
CA LYS A 366 31.43 5.66 10.53
C LYS A 366 30.15 6.41 10.94
N LYS A 367 29.40 6.85 9.93
CA LYS A 367 28.07 7.43 10.12
C LYS A 367 27.19 6.56 11.03
N PRO A 368 26.35 7.16 11.89
CA PRO A 368 25.53 6.42 12.85
C PRO A 368 24.72 5.27 12.25
N GLU A 369 24.11 5.48 11.09
CA GLU A 369 23.27 4.49 10.40
C GLU A 369 24.06 3.22 10.04
N ASN A 370 25.28 3.42 9.51
CA ASN A 370 26.17 2.33 9.12
C ASN A 370 26.65 1.52 10.32
N PHE A 371 26.84 2.16 11.48
CA PHE A 371 27.21 1.47 12.71
C PHE A 371 26.03 0.68 13.28
N ILE A 372 24.83 1.26 13.28
CA ILE A 372 23.61 0.60 13.75
C ILE A 372 23.33 -0.65 12.90
N GLU A 373 23.38 -0.53 11.57
CA GLU A 373 23.15 -1.67 10.67
C GLU A 373 24.19 -2.79 10.86
N PHE A 374 25.46 -2.43 11.08
CA PHE A 374 26.52 -3.39 11.40
C PHE A 374 26.26 -4.11 12.73
N ALA A 375 25.84 -3.37 13.77
CA ALA A 375 25.56 -3.95 15.07
C ALA A 375 24.32 -4.86 15.04
N GLU A 376 23.27 -4.45 14.32
CA GLU A 376 22.05 -5.24 14.12
C GLU A 376 22.31 -6.57 13.41
N LYS A 377 23.20 -6.59 12.40
CA LYS A 377 23.50 -7.81 11.65
C LYS A 377 24.36 -8.81 12.42
N ASN A 378 25.26 -8.32 13.25
CA ASN A 378 26.33 -9.16 13.83
C ASN A 378 26.15 -9.46 15.32
N TYR A 379 25.57 -8.54 16.11
CA TYR A 379 25.66 -8.60 17.58
C TYR A 379 24.32 -8.41 18.32
N LEU A 380 23.29 -7.87 17.67
CA LEU A 380 22.03 -7.55 18.34
C LEU A 380 20.91 -8.51 17.92
N ASN A 381 20.05 -8.86 18.87
CA ASN A 381 18.81 -9.59 18.61
C ASN A 381 17.59 -8.66 18.69
N ALA A 382 16.43 -9.12 18.22
CA ALA A 382 15.21 -8.32 18.16
C ALA A 382 14.77 -7.78 19.54
N ALA A 383 14.96 -8.57 20.61
CA ALA A 383 14.56 -8.19 21.97
C ALA A 383 15.42 -7.04 22.53
N ILE A 384 16.74 -7.07 22.31
CA ILE A 384 17.65 -6.00 22.75
C ILE A 384 17.33 -4.70 21.99
N MET A 385 17.09 -4.80 20.68
CA MET A 385 16.71 -3.65 19.87
C MET A 385 15.38 -3.03 20.31
N GLU A 386 14.42 -3.85 20.74
CA GLU A 386 13.15 -3.36 21.30
C GLU A 386 13.36 -2.61 22.62
N ASP A 387 14.26 -3.09 23.48
CA ASP A 387 14.66 -2.41 24.70
C ASP A 387 15.35 -1.06 24.43
N PHE A 388 16.22 -0.95 23.42
CA PHE A 388 16.79 0.33 23.00
C PHE A 388 15.73 1.27 22.42
N LYS A 389 14.80 0.77 21.61
CA LYS A 389 13.65 1.55 21.11
C LYS A 389 12.76 2.05 22.25
N ARG A 390 12.60 1.30 23.34
CA ARG A 390 11.92 1.77 24.56
C ARG A 390 12.67 2.94 25.21
N LYS A 391 13.99 2.87 25.33
CA LYS A 391 14.80 3.99 25.87
C LYS A 391 14.74 5.24 24.97
N LEU A 392 14.80 5.06 23.65
CA LEU A 392 14.70 6.15 22.66
C LEU A 392 13.38 6.93 22.74
N ARG A 393 12.26 6.26 23.07
CA ARG A 393 10.95 6.91 23.22
C ARG A 393 10.92 7.88 24.41
N ASN A 394 11.69 7.61 25.47
CA ASN A 394 11.71 8.40 26.69
C ASN A 394 12.85 9.44 26.74
N ILE A 395 13.48 9.77 25.60
CA ILE A 395 14.58 10.74 25.55
C ILE A 395 14.14 12.16 25.93
N ALA A 396 12.98 12.59 25.45
CA ALA A 396 12.42 13.89 25.80
C ALA A 396 11.40 13.71 26.91
N LYS A 397 11.36 14.66 27.84
CA LYS A 397 10.29 14.73 28.85
C LYS A 397 8.95 15.02 28.18
N LYS A 398 7.87 14.64 28.86
CA LYS A 398 6.54 15.09 28.44
C LYS A 398 6.46 16.61 28.52
N PRO A 399 5.66 17.27 27.67
CA PRO A 399 5.53 18.73 27.70
C PRO A 399 5.20 19.28 29.09
N SER A 400 4.30 18.62 29.83
CA SER A 400 3.96 19.00 31.21
C SER A 400 5.18 18.95 32.15
N GLU A 401 5.93 17.84 32.13
CA GLU A 401 7.11 17.63 32.98
C GLU A 401 8.25 18.61 32.62
N PHE A 402 8.37 18.99 31.35
CA PHE A 402 9.32 19.99 30.89
C PHE A 402 8.98 21.37 31.45
N VAL A 403 7.71 21.78 31.35
CA VAL A 403 7.24 23.06 31.89
C VAL A 403 7.42 23.10 33.40
N ASP A 404 7.06 22.03 34.11
CA ASP A 404 7.26 21.93 35.57
C ASP A 404 8.76 22.05 35.92
N SER A 405 9.65 21.40 35.14
CA SER A 405 11.10 21.51 35.35
C SER A 405 11.64 22.93 35.15
N LEU A 406 11.05 23.72 34.24
CA LEU A 406 11.42 25.13 34.05
C LEU A 406 10.94 26.01 35.20
N ILE A 407 9.75 25.74 35.74
CA ILE A 407 9.20 26.44 36.90
C ILE A 407 10.05 26.14 38.14
N ASP A 408 10.39 24.86 38.38
CA ASP A 408 11.21 24.43 39.50
C ASP A 408 12.62 25.06 39.47
N MET A 409 13.16 25.29 38.28
CA MET A 409 14.44 25.98 38.06
C MET A 409 14.33 27.51 38.13
N GLY A 410 13.12 28.06 38.31
CA GLY A 410 12.86 29.51 38.34
C GLY A 410 13.14 30.21 37.01
N MET A 411 13.13 29.47 35.89
CA MET A 411 13.44 30.01 34.56
C MET A 411 12.28 30.79 33.96
N ILE A 412 11.05 30.46 34.35
CA ILE A 412 9.83 31.11 33.89
C ILE A 412 8.96 31.53 35.08
N SER A 413 8.43 32.75 35.03
CA SER A 413 7.47 33.24 36.01
C SER A 413 6.05 32.75 35.71
N ASN A 414 5.20 32.72 36.74
CA ASN A 414 3.78 32.39 36.56
C ASN A 414 3.07 33.39 35.62
N GLU A 415 3.47 34.67 35.63
CA GLU A 415 2.90 35.71 34.77
C GLU A 415 3.25 35.49 33.28
N GLU A 416 4.51 35.15 32.97
CA GLU A 416 4.93 34.82 31.60
C GLU A 416 4.20 33.58 31.07
N LEU A 417 4.04 32.57 31.93
CA LEU A 417 3.33 31.33 31.59
C LEU A 417 1.85 31.58 31.29
N GLU A 418 1.19 32.47 32.03
CA GLU A 418 -0.19 32.90 31.74
C GLU A 418 -0.27 33.65 30.39
N GLY A 419 0.72 34.48 30.07
CA GLY A 419 0.86 35.15 28.78
C GLY A 419 0.86 34.17 27.61
N PHE A 420 1.76 33.18 27.64
CA PHE A 420 1.82 32.15 26.60
C PHE A 420 0.52 31.33 26.50
N ASN A 421 -0.06 30.95 27.64
CA ASN A 421 -1.32 30.21 27.66
C ASN A 421 -2.48 31.00 27.04
N LYS A 422 -2.51 32.32 27.23
CA LYS A 422 -3.50 33.21 26.62
C LYS A 422 -3.33 33.26 25.10
N GLU A 423 -2.11 33.45 24.61
CA GLU A 423 -1.83 33.45 23.17
C GLU A 423 -2.25 32.13 22.49
N ILE A 424 -1.95 30.99 23.11
CA ILE A 424 -2.33 29.67 22.59
C ILE A 424 -3.86 29.51 22.57
N THR A 425 -4.53 30.01 23.61
CA THR A 425 -5.99 29.98 23.68
C THR A 425 -6.61 30.86 22.60
N ASP A 426 -6.03 32.03 22.33
CA ASP A 426 -6.49 32.95 21.29
C ASP A 426 -6.26 32.36 19.89
N LEU A 427 -5.11 31.70 19.66
CA LEU A 427 -4.85 30.93 18.45
C LEU A 427 -5.93 29.88 18.21
N LEU A 428 -6.22 29.02 19.19
CA LEU A 428 -7.21 27.94 19.02
C LEU A 428 -8.68 28.42 18.94
N LYS A 429 -8.95 29.66 19.36
CA LYS A 429 -10.27 30.32 19.22
C LYS A 429 -10.39 31.13 17.94
N LYS A 430 -9.29 31.42 17.25
CA LYS A 430 -9.28 32.15 15.99
C LYS A 430 -10.18 31.44 14.96
N ASN A 431 -10.76 32.24 14.07
CA ASN A 431 -11.58 31.72 12.99
C ASN A 431 -10.69 30.95 11.99
N PRO A 432 -11.00 29.68 11.65
CA PRO A 432 -10.22 28.88 10.70
C PRO A 432 -9.94 29.59 9.37
N LYS A 433 -10.92 30.32 8.82
CA LYS A 433 -10.79 31.03 7.54
C LYS A 433 -9.78 32.18 7.57
N LYS A 434 -9.38 32.64 8.77
CA LYS A 434 -8.36 33.67 8.98
C LYS A 434 -6.99 33.09 9.38
N MET A 435 -6.84 31.77 9.38
CA MET A 435 -5.58 31.09 9.67
C MET A 435 -4.53 31.47 8.60
N GLY A 436 -3.35 31.89 9.05
CA GLY A 436 -2.21 32.15 8.17
C GLY A 436 -1.33 30.91 7.99
N TRP A 437 -0.33 31.00 7.12
CA TRP A 437 0.63 29.90 6.90
C TRP A 437 1.39 29.52 8.18
N GLY A 438 1.90 30.50 8.93
CA GLY A 438 2.65 30.22 10.17
C GLY A 438 1.81 29.54 11.25
N ASP A 439 0.53 29.89 11.37
CA ASP A 439 -0.40 29.19 12.29
C ASP A 439 -0.56 27.72 11.88
N ALA A 440 -0.71 27.47 10.57
CA ALA A 440 -0.91 26.12 10.03
C ALA A 440 0.36 25.26 10.19
N GLU A 441 1.53 25.84 9.90
CA GLU A 441 2.83 25.18 10.06
C GLU A 441 3.09 24.77 11.51
N LEU A 442 2.84 25.68 12.46
CA LEU A 442 2.96 25.39 13.89
C LEU A 442 2.03 24.24 14.32
N ILE A 443 0.76 24.30 13.93
CA ILE A 443 -0.22 23.26 14.29
C ILE A 443 0.18 21.91 13.69
N VAL A 444 0.56 21.88 12.41
CA VAL A 444 0.96 20.64 11.72
C VAL A 444 2.21 20.03 12.35
N ARG A 445 3.25 20.84 12.59
CA ARG A 445 4.48 20.37 13.24
C ARG A 445 4.19 19.71 14.58
N VAL A 446 3.37 20.37 15.40
CA VAL A 446 3.00 19.82 16.71
C VAL A 446 2.16 18.54 16.59
N LEU A 447 1.22 18.48 15.63
CA LEU A 447 0.45 17.27 15.38
C LEU A 447 1.32 16.10 14.91
N GLN A 448 2.42 16.35 14.19
CA GLN A 448 3.36 15.31 13.78
C GLN A 448 4.21 14.78 14.96
N ASP A 449 4.46 15.61 15.96
CA ASP A 449 5.18 15.25 17.19
C ASP A 449 4.33 14.47 18.21
N MET A 450 3.00 14.57 18.13
CA MET A 450 2.07 13.89 19.03
C MET A 450 1.89 12.41 18.67
N ASP A 451 1.80 11.55 19.68
CA ASP A 451 1.50 10.13 19.49
C ASP A 451 0.00 9.92 19.21
N PHE A 452 -0.35 9.47 17.99
CA PHE A 452 -1.72 9.14 17.62
C PHE A 452 -1.99 7.63 17.56
N MET A 453 -3.24 7.24 17.79
CA MET A 453 -3.70 5.87 17.52
C MET A 453 -3.81 5.66 16.02
N ALA A 454 -3.70 4.41 15.57
CA ALA A 454 -3.94 4.07 14.17
C ALA A 454 -5.30 4.61 13.68
N PRO A 455 -5.38 5.04 12.40
CA PRO A 455 -6.60 5.55 11.81
C PRO A 455 -7.71 4.48 11.86
N PRO A 456 -8.99 4.90 11.83
CA PRO A 456 -10.10 3.98 11.66
C PRO A 456 -9.92 3.17 10.38
N THR A 457 -10.20 1.87 10.47
CA THR A 457 -10.11 0.93 9.35
C THR A 457 -11.37 0.94 8.48
N ILE A 458 -12.38 1.73 8.85
CA ILE A 458 -13.73 1.75 8.27
C ILE A 458 -13.72 2.21 6.80
N GLY A 459 -12.76 3.06 6.42
CA GLY A 459 -12.58 3.50 5.03
C GLY A 459 -11.79 2.53 4.16
N LEU A 460 -11.27 1.45 4.76
CA LEU A 460 -10.58 0.37 4.05
C LEU A 460 -11.48 -0.87 4.02
N ARG A 461 -11.57 -1.47 2.85
CA ARG A 461 -12.31 -2.69 2.53
C ARG A 461 -11.29 -3.78 2.20
N PRO A 462 -10.80 -4.55 3.19
CA PRO A 462 -10.01 -5.73 2.93
C PRO A 462 -10.83 -6.84 2.26
N ILE A 463 -10.18 -7.68 1.46
CA ILE A 463 -10.79 -8.90 0.91
C ILE A 463 -11.03 -9.92 2.04
N SER A 464 -10.13 -9.92 3.03
CA SER A 464 -9.99 -10.86 4.16
C SER A 464 -9.17 -12.11 3.85
N GLU A 465 -8.55 -12.67 4.90
CA GLU A 465 -7.69 -13.86 4.83
C GLU A 465 -8.45 -15.07 4.26
N GLU A 466 -9.68 -15.28 4.73
CA GLU A 466 -10.51 -16.43 4.36
C GLU A 466 -10.93 -16.37 2.89
N ASN A 467 -11.35 -15.20 2.41
CA ASN A 467 -11.78 -15.02 1.03
C ASN A 467 -10.60 -15.15 0.05
N ILE A 468 -9.43 -14.60 0.40
CA ILE A 468 -8.21 -14.80 -0.42
C ILE A 468 -7.83 -16.30 -0.44
N GLU A 469 -7.98 -17.01 0.67
CA GLU A 469 -7.70 -18.44 0.73
C GLU A 469 -8.64 -19.23 -0.20
N LYS A 470 -9.94 -18.93 -0.17
CA LYS A 470 -10.94 -19.51 -1.09
C LYS A 470 -10.60 -19.22 -2.55
N SER A 471 -10.25 -17.98 -2.90
CA SER A 471 -9.81 -17.61 -4.24
C SER A 471 -8.58 -18.40 -4.68
N LEU A 472 -7.54 -18.48 -3.85
CA LEU A 472 -6.29 -19.16 -4.22
C LEU A 472 -6.45 -20.68 -4.32
N LYS A 473 -7.43 -21.28 -3.63
CA LYS A 473 -7.76 -22.70 -3.77
C LYS A 473 -8.30 -23.08 -5.15
N THR A 474 -8.81 -22.13 -5.94
CA THR A 474 -9.21 -22.37 -7.35
C THR A 474 -8.04 -22.77 -8.23
N LEU A 475 -6.80 -22.48 -7.82
CA LEU A 475 -5.58 -22.92 -8.49
C LEU A 475 -5.19 -24.38 -8.14
N GLU A 476 -6.01 -25.08 -7.36
CA GLU A 476 -5.78 -26.43 -6.84
C GLU A 476 -4.38 -26.64 -6.22
N PRO A 477 -3.87 -25.70 -5.39
CA PRO A 477 -2.54 -25.82 -4.82
C PRO A 477 -2.48 -26.88 -3.72
N ASN A 478 -1.28 -27.42 -3.48
CA ASN A 478 -1.06 -28.36 -2.38
C ASN A 478 -0.95 -27.66 -1.02
N PHE A 479 -0.65 -26.36 -1.01
CA PHE A 479 -0.54 -25.54 0.18
C PHE A 479 -1.02 -24.11 -0.11
N VAL A 480 -1.79 -23.53 0.81
CA VAL A 480 -2.18 -22.11 0.80
C VAL A 480 -1.96 -21.53 2.19
N MET A 481 -1.45 -20.30 2.23
CA MET A 481 -1.45 -19.49 3.44
C MET A 481 -1.68 -18.02 3.09
N THR A 482 -2.61 -17.40 3.79
CA THR A 482 -3.00 -16.00 3.61
C THR A 482 -2.85 -15.22 4.91
N ILE A 483 -2.68 -13.91 4.81
CA ILE A 483 -2.65 -12.99 5.96
C ILE A 483 -3.12 -11.60 5.54
N THR A 484 -3.94 -10.97 6.36
CA THR A 484 -4.42 -9.59 6.26
C THR A 484 -3.80 -8.84 7.42
N ARG A 485 -2.85 -7.97 7.11
CA ARG A 485 -2.13 -7.20 8.12
C ARG A 485 -3.00 -6.10 8.70
N LYS A 486 -2.75 -5.77 9.97
CA LYS A 486 -3.42 -4.65 10.63
C LYS A 486 -3.12 -3.35 9.87
N PRO A 487 -4.12 -2.48 9.65
CA PRO A 487 -3.89 -1.23 8.94
C PRO A 487 -2.88 -0.33 9.63
N LYS A 488 -2.09 0.37 8.82
CA LYS A 488 -1.06 1.34 9.21
C LYS A 488 -1.25 2.63 8.43
N THR A 489 -0.41 3.62 8.70
CA THR A 489 -0.35 4.87 7.94
C THR A 489 1.00 5.00 7.26
N TYR A 490 1.01 5.56 6.07
CA TYR A 490 2.23 6.01 5.40
C TYR A 490 2.09 7.50 5.08
N LYS A 491 3.20 8.13 4.64
CA LYS A 491 3.31 9.55 4.21
C LYS A 491 2.00 10.31 4.24
N GLY A 492 1.87 11.25 5.16
CA GLY A 492 0.65 12.03 5.18
C GLY A 492 -0.52 11.32 5.87
N GLY A 493 -0.27 10.37 6.77
CA GLY A 493 -1.31 9.79 7.63
C GLY A 493 -2.36 8.98 6.87
N ILE A 494 -2.05 8.62 5.63
CA ILE A 494 -2.96 7.92 4.73
C ILE A 494 -3.07 6.47 5.21
N PRO A 495 -4.27 5.99 5.57
CA PRO A 495 -4.47 4.62 6.03
C PRO A 495 -4.23 3.63 4.90
N PHE A 496 -3.47 2.58 5.16
CA PHE A 496 -3.27 1.48 4.25
C PHE A 496 -3.27 0.13 4.98
N ALA A 497 -3.63 -0.93 4.27
CA ALA A 497 -3.54 -2.31 4.72
C ALA A 497 -2.86 -3.15 3.63
N VAL A 498 -2.23 -4.25 4.05
CA VAL A 498 -1.57 -5.17 3.12
C VAL A 498 -2.11 -6.57 3.33
N GLU A 499 -2.51 -7.21 2.25
CA GLU A 499 -2.93 -8.61 2.24
C GLU A 499 -1.96 -9.41 1.40
N VAL A 500 -1.55 -10.57 1.92
CA VAL A 500 -0.57 -11.44 1.27
C VAL A 500 -1.10 -12.86 1.27
N GLY A 501 -0.95 -13.55 0.14
CA GLY A 501 -1.26 -14.97 -0.02
C GLY A 501 -0.14 -15.71 -0.73
N LEU A 502 0.16 -16.92 -0.28
CA LEU A 502 1.08 -17.85 -0.96
C LEU A 502 0.31 -19.13 -1.30
N ALA A 503 0.38 -19.55 -2.56
CA ALA A 503 -0.12 -20.83 -3.03
C ALA A 503 1.02 -21.64 -3.65
N TYR A 504 1.23 -22.88 -3.20
CA TYR A 504 2.33 -23.73 -3.65
C TYR A 504 1.85 -25.10 -4.17
N GLY A 505 2.39 -25.52 -5.31
CA GLY A 505 2.06 -26.78 -5.98
C GLY A 505 0.81 -26.70 -6.86
N GLY A 506 0.32 -27.84 -7.35
CA GLY A 506 -0.85 -27.88 -8.25
C GLY A 506 -0.68 -27.00 -9.50
N ASN A 507 -1.68 -26.18 -9.81
CA ASN A 507 -1.63 -25.20 -10.91
C ASN A 507 -1.05 -23.83 -10.49
N ALA A 508 -0.42 -23.74 -9.31
CA ALA A 508 0.30 -22.54 -8.89
C ALA A 508 1.63 -22.36 -9.64
N GLY A 509 2.05 -21.11 -9.73
CA GLY A 509 3.20 -20.68 -10.51
C GLY A 509 2.88 -20.45 -11.98
N LYS A 510 3.81 -19.79 -12.66
CA LYS A 510 3.72 -19.45 -14.07
C LYS A 510 4.39 -20.53 -14.91
N ILE A 511 3.70 -21.04 -15.92
CA ILE A 511 4.29 -21.95 -16.89
C ILE A 511 5.06 -21.13 -17.93
N TYR A 512 6.37 -21.36 -18.02
CA TYR A 512 7.24 -20.77 -19.04
C TYR A 512 8.16 -21.85 -19.59
N ASP A 513 8.09 -22.12 -20.90
CA ASP A 513 8.87 -23.17 -21.59
C ASP A 513 8.86 -24.53 -20.85
N SER A 514 7.68 -24.94 -20.37
CA SER A 514 7.44 -26.17 -19.60
C SER A 514 8.04 -26.21 -18.17
N VAL A 515 8.65 -25.12 -17.69
CA VAL A 515 9.12 -24.97 -16.32
C VAL A 515 8.17 -24.06 -15.53
N LYS A 516 7.84 -24.42 -14.28
CA LYS A 516 7.00 -23.58 -13.41
C LYS A 516 7.86 -22.58 -12.66
N LYS A 517 7.72 -21.30 -12.99
CA LYS A 517 8.38 -20.19 -12.30
C LYS A 517 7.46 -19.56 -11.26
N MET A 518 8.04 -18.83 -10.32
CA MET A 518 7.25 -18.06 -9.36
C MET A 518 6.39 -17.00 -10.09
N GLU A 519 5.10 -16.98 -9.79
CA GLU A 519 4.14 -16.01 -10.31
C GLU A 519 3.90 -14.93 -9.25
N ILE A 520 4.07 -13.66 -9.59
CA ILE A 520 3.79 -12.53 -8.69
C ILE A 520 2.53 -11.82 -9.17
N MET A 521 1.44 -11.98 -8.42
CA MET A 521 0.18 -11.27 -8.62
C MET A 521 0.14 -10.04 -7.73
N ARG A 522 0.11 -8.87 -8.35
CA ARG A 522 0.14 -7.57 -7.69
C ARG A 522 -1.23 -6.92 -7.79
N PHE A 523 -1.75 -6.43 -6.68
CA PHE A 523 -3.03 -5.74 -6.62
C PHE A 523 -2.93 -4.44 -5.84
N ALA A 524 -3.76 -3.50 -6.24
CA ALA A 524 -3.92 -2.19 -5.64
C ALA A 524 -5.42 -1.90 -5.55
N ASN A 525 -5.97 -1.76 -4.35
CA ASN A 525 -7.43 -1.63 -4.11
C ASN A 525 -8.25 -2.68 -4.89
N HIS A 526 -7.83 -3.95 -4.87
CA HIS A 526 -8.46 -5.08 -5.59
C HIS A 526 -8.25 -5.07 -7.11
N VAL A 527 -7.60 -4.06 -7.67
CA VAL A 527 -7.31 -3.98 -9.10
C VAL A 527 -5.97 -4.65 -9.41
N PRO A 528 -5.89 -5.59 -10.37
CA PRO A 528 -4.63 -6.20 -10.75
C PRO A 528 -3.73 -5.24 -11.53
N LEU A 529 -2.44 -5.24 -11.17
CA LEU A 529 -1.39 -4.48 -11.84
C LEU A 529 -0.63 -5.40 -12.80
N LEU A 530 -0.89 -5.30 -14.10
CA LEU A 530 -0.30 -6.18 -15.12
C LEU A 530 0.99 -5.63 -15.75
N PHE A 531 1.08 -4.31 -15.90
CA PHE A 531 2.20 -3.66 -16.58
C PHE A 531 3.25 -3.12 -15.59
N ASP A 532 4.40 -2.68 -16.10
CA ASP A 532 5.46 -2.00 -15.34
C ASP A 532 5.95 -2.81 -14.10
N THR A 533 6.08 -4.13 -14.27
CA THR A 533 6.42 -5.08 -13.20
C THR A 533 7.78 -4.82 -12.55
N SER A 534 8.78 -4.41 -13.33
CA SER A 534 10.14 -4.13 -12.84
C SER A 534 10.22 -2.91 -11.93
N GLY A 535 9.44 -1.86 -12.24
CA GLY A 535 9.40 -0.61 -11.48
C GLY A 535 8.46 -0.63 -10.27
N CYS A 536 7.71 -1.72 -10.07
CA CYS A 536 6.75 -1.80 -8.97
C CYS A 536 7.40 -2.19 -7.65
N GLY A 537 7.09 -1.42 -6.61
CA GLY A 537 7.56 -1.68 -5.26
C GLY A 537 7.13 -3.03 -4.67
N ILE A 538 5.94 -3.56 -5.04
CA ILE A 538 5.52 -4.91 -4.64
C ILE A 538 6.50 -5.97 -5.18
N THR A 539 6.87 -5.87 -6.46
CA THR A 539 7.83 -6.80 -7.07
C THR A 539 9.18 -6.73 -6.36
N ASN A 540 9.63 -5.52 -6.06
CA ASN A 540 10.88 -5.29 -5.35
C ASN A 540 10.83 -5.85 -3.93
N ALA A 541 9.69 -5.72 -3.23
CA ALA A 541 9.48 -6.30 -1.92
C ALA A 541 9.57 -7.83 -1.96
N VAL A 542 8.91 -8.48 -2.92
CA VAL A 542 8.96 -9.95 -3.12
C VAL A 542 10.38 -10.42 -3.44
N LYS A 543 11.09 -9.72 -4.33
CA LYS A 543 12.49 -10.03 -4.68
C LYS A 543 13.46 -9.82 -3.51
N SER A 544 13.16 -8.90 -2.60
CA SER A 544 14.00 -8.64 -1.43
C SER A 544 13.98 -9.80 -0.42
N VAL A 545 12.97 -10.68 -0.47
CA VAL A 545 12.83 -11.82 0.44
C VAL A 545 13.75 -12.95 -0.02
N ASN A 546 14.58 -13.46 0.90
CA ASN A 546 15.45 -14.61 0.60
C ASN A 546 14.65 -15.93 0.75
N TRP A 547 14.03 -16.36 -0.34
CA TRP A 547 13.21 -17.58 -0.43
C TRP A 547 13.97 -18.88 -0.13
N ARG A 548 15.29 -18.90 -0.33
CA ARG A 548 16.14 -20.07 0.00
C ARG A 548 16.12 -20.41 1.48
N ARG A 549 16.02 -19.38 2.34
CA ARG A 549 15.90 -19.56 3.79
C ARG A 549 14.61 -20.25 4.20
N TYR A 550 13.55 -20.11 3.40
CA TYR A 550 12.23 -20.70 3.65
C TYR A 550 12.02 -22.03 2.92
N GLY A 551 13.10 -22.67 2.47
CA GLY A 551 13.06 -24.00 1.90
C GLY A 551 12.93 -24.05 0.37
N LEU A 552 12.92 -22.94 -0.37
CA LEU A 552 12.93 -22.99 -1.83
C LEU A 552 14.37 -23.05 -2.36
N LYS A 553 14.89 -24.26 -2.66
CA LYS A 553 16.29 -24.48 -3.03
C LYS A 553 16.63 -24.09 -4.48
N ASN A 554 15.69 -24.28 -5.41
CA ASN A 554 15.85 -23.92 -6.82
C ASN A 554 15.04 -22.64 -7.09
N GLU A 555 15.61 -21.68 -7.81
CA GLU A 555 14.91 -20.45 -8.22
C GLU A 555 14.18 -20.63 -9.56
N GLU A 556 14.52 -21.66 -10.32
CA GLU A 556 14.02 -21.88 -11.68
C GLU A 556 12.73 -22.71 -11.74
N ASP A 557 12.57 -23.71 -10.88
CA ASP A 557 11.36 -24.55 -10.78
C ASP A 557 10.68 -24.40 -9.42
N VAL A 558 9.84 -23.37 -9.33
CA VAL A 558 9.10 -22.99 -8.14
C VAL A 558 7.63 -22.82 -8.52
N PRO A 559 6.78 -23.84 -8.31
CA PRO A 559 5.33 -23.73 -8.51
C PRO A 559 4.70 -22.93 -7.37
N LEU A 560 5.04 -21.63 -7.27
CA LEU A 560 4.59 -20.71 -6.23
C LEU A 560 3.90 -19.51 -6.88
N THR A 561 2.67 -19.25 -6.46
CA THR A 561 1.96 -18.01 -6.74
C THR A 561 1.98 -17.15 -5.49
N VAL A 562 2.44 -15.90 -5.64
CA VAL A 562 2.52 -14.88 -4.61
C VAL A 562 1.47 -13.82 -4.90
N PHE A 563 0.44 -13.75 -4.06
CA PHE A 563 -0.60 -12.73 -4.10
C PHE A 563 -0.25 -11.61 -3.12
N VAL A 564 -0.21 -10.36 -3.58
CA VAL A 564 -0.05 -9.19 -2.71
C VAL A 564 -1.04 -8.11 -3.13
N ASN A 565 -1.89 -7.68 -2.21
CA ASN A 565 -2.85 -6.60 -2.39
C ASN A 565 -2.54 -5.45 -1.43
N LEU A 566 -2.28 -4.27 -1.99
CA LEU A 566 -2.18 -3.03 -1.23
C LEU A 566 -3.53 -2.32 -1.24
N ILE A 567 -4.10 -2.08 -0.06
CA ILE A 567 -5.35 -1.37 0.11
C ILE A 567 -5.06 -0.02 0.74
N SER A 568 -5.59 1.06 0.18
CA SER A 568 -5.42 2.41 0.72
C SER A 568 -6.50 3.35 0.19
N THR A 569 -6.81 4.42 0.92
CA THR A 569 -7.67 5.50 0.41
C THR A 569 -7.01 6.27 -0.73
N HIS A 570 -5.68 6.32 -0.73
CA HIS A 570 -4.87 6.87 -1.81
C HIS A 570 -3.70 5.93 -2.06
N ILE A 571 -3.46 5.51 -3.31
CA ILE A 571 -2.32 4.65 -3.64
C ILE A 571 -1.23 5.50 -4.29
N PRO A 572 0.04 5.39 -3.84
CA PRO A 572 1.14 6.15 -4.43
C PRO A 572 1.56 5.48 -5.74
N TYR A 573 0.87 5.77 -6.83
CA TYR A 573 1.21 5.27 -8.15
C TYR A 573 2.42 6.01 -8.73
N THR A 574 3.26 5.30 -9.49
CA THR A 574 4.41 5.92 -10.21
C THR A 574 3.97 6.79 -11.40
N SER A 575 2.76 6.56 -11.93
CA SER A 575 2.23 7.27 -13.10
C SER A 575 0.70 7.32 -13.07
N ALA A 576 0.12 8.20 -13.88
CA ALA A 576 -1.34 8.33 -14.04
C ALA A 576 -2.02 7.06 -14.59
N GLY A 577 -1.27 6.18 -15.28
CA GLY A 577 -1.79 4.90 -15.78
C GLY A 577 -1.95 3.82 -14.71
N LYS A 578 -1.56 4.08 -13.46
CA LYS A 578 -1.80 3.22 -12.27
C LYS A 578 -1.33 1.77 -12.40
N GLN A 579 -0.17 1.53 -13.01
CA GLN A 579 0.34 0.16 -13.25
C GLN A 579 1.44 -0.29 -12.26
N ALA A 580 2.03 0.65 -11.54
CA ALA A 580 3.06 0.38 -10.56
C ALA A 580 2.91 1.30 -9.35
N ILE A 581 3.31 0.75 -8.20
CA ILE A 581 3.28 1.42 -6.91
C ILE A 581 4.69 1.91 -6.63
N ALA A 582 4.82 3.19 -6.33
CA ALA A 582 6.05 3.86 -5.94
C ALA A 582 6.33 3.53 -4.47
N CYS A 583 6.88 2.35 -4.19
CA CYS A 583 7.44 2.05 -2.88
C CYS A 583 8.79 1.35 -3.00
N SER A 584 9.73 1.75 -2.15
CA SER A 584 11.10 1.27 -2.09
C SER A 584 11.58 1.32 -0.63
N ALA A 585 12.85 0.98 -0.40
CA ALA A 585 13.46 1.12 0.92
C ALA A 585 13.66 2.59 1.34
N GLU A 586 13.56 3.54 0.41
CA GLU A 586 13.77 4.98 0.65
C GLU A 586 12.47 5.77 0.48
N GLU A 587 11.56 5.29 -0.37
CA GLU A 587 10.30 5.95 -0.69
C GLU A 587 9.11 5.12 -0.22
N ASN A 588 8.23 5.71 0.62
CA ASN A 588 7.08 4.99 1.20
C ASN A 588 7.53 3.69 1.90
N GLU A 589 8.60 3.79 2.71
CA GLU A 589 9.24 2.66 3.38
C GLU A 589 8.26 1.88 4.25
N GLU A 590 7.25 2.54 4.82
CA GLU A 590 6.25 1.92 5.67
C GLU A 590 5.45 0.87 4.90
N ILE A 591 5.08 1.18 3.65
CA ILE A 591 4.38 0.25 2.76
C ILE A 591 5.31 -0.92 2.41
N PHE A 592 6.54 -0.61 2.00
CA PHE A 592 7.51 -1.62 1.58
C PHE A 592 7.83 -2.62 2.70
N HIS A 593 8.08 -2.12 3.91
CA HIS A 593 8.35 -2.93 5.09
C HIS A 593 7.14 -3.78 5.50
N GLU A 594 5.92 -3.25 5.39
CA GLU A 594 4.72 -4.00 5.75
C GLU A 594 4.45 -5.15 4.78
N ILE A 595 4.62 -4.92 3.48
CA ILE A 595 4.55 -5.99 2.45
C ILE A 595 5.56 -7.08 2.75
N ARG A 596 6.82 -6.70 3.02
CA ARG A 596 7.90 -7.64 3.33
C ARG A 596 7.60 -8.45 4.60
N GLN A 597 7.04 -7.83 5.64
CA GLN A 597 6.65 -8.53 6.86
C GLN A 597 5.51 -9.54 6.61
N GLY A 598 4.48 -9.17 5.85
CA GLY A 598 3.40 -10.08 5.46
C GLY A 598 3.93 -11.30 4.70
N LEU A 599 4.80 -11.08 3.70
CA LEU A 599 5.46 -12.14 2.93
C LEU A 599 6.28 -13.08 3.82
N MET A 600 7.05 -12.54 4.77
CA MET A 600 7.86 -13.36 5.68
C MET A 600 7.02 -14.25 6.59
N ILE A 601 5.84 -13.80 7.01
CA ILE A 601 4.95 -14.61 7.85
C ILE A 601 4.41 -15.80 7.05
N CYS A 602 3.89 -15.56 5.85
CA CYS A 602 3.43 -16.64 4.98
C CYS A 602 4.57 -17.59 4.59
N ALA A 603 5.77 -17.05 4.32
CA ALA A 603 6.93 -17.85 3.95
C ALA A 603 7.39 -18.81 5.06
N ARG A 604 7.27 -18.42 6.35
CA ARG A 604 7.51 -19.33 7.48
C ARG A 604 6.50 -20.48 7.53
N GLY A 605 5.25 -20.25 7.12
CA GLY A 605 4.25 -21.31 6.98
C GLY A 605 4.61 -22.30 5.87
N LEU A 606 5.02 -21.77 4.71
CA LEU A 606 5.50 -22.58 3.58
C LEU A 606 6.72 -23.42 3.98
N GLU A 607 7.67 -22.85 4.72
CA GLU A 607 8.86 -23.55 5.22
C GLU A 607 8.48 -24.77 6.07
N LYS A 608 7.50 -24.62 6.98
CA LYS A 608 7.00 -25.73 7.82
C LYS A 608 6.39 -26.84 6.96
N TYR A 609 5.60 -26.48 5.95
CA TYR A 609 5.00 -27.43 5.01
C TYR A 609 6.07 -28.20 4.21
N LEU A 610 7.03 -27.48 3.60
CA LEU A 610 8.12 -28.10 2.83
C LEU A 610 9.03 -28.97 3.69
N SER A 611 9.28 -28.56 4.94
CA SER A 611 10.08 -29.33 5.89
C SER A 611 9.38 -30.64 6.27
N LYS A 612 8.05 -30.63 6.42
CA LYS A 612 7.27 -31.84 6.66
C LYS A 612 7.40 -32.84 5.49
N ILE A 613 7.21 -32.37 4.25
CA ILE A 613 7.36 -33.21 3.04
C ILE A 613 8.77 -33.79 2.94
N ARG A 614 9.80 -33.00 3.22
CA ARG A 614 11.19 -33.47 3.20
C ARG A 614 11.43 -34.56 4.23
N ARG A 615 10.95 -34.37 5.46
CA ARG A 615 11.06 -35.36 6.52
C ARG A 615 10.38 -36.67 6.13
N GLU A 616 9.18 -36.61 5.58
CA GLU A 616 8.45 -37.79 5.09
C GLU A 616 9.21 -38.52 3.97
N LYS A 617 9.77 -37.78 3.01
CA LYS A 617 10.58 -38.36 1.93
C LYS A 617 11.89 -38.97 2.44
N GLU A 618 12.55 -38.33 3.41
CA GLU A 618 13.75 -38.86 4.06
C GLU A 618 13.44 -40.13 4.86
N GLU A 619 12.32 -40.18 5.57
CA GLU A 619 11.84 -41.38 6.28
C GLU A 619 11.54 -42.52 5.30
N GLU A 620 10.87 -42.24 4.19
CA GLU A 620 10.59 -43.24 3.15
C GLU A 620 11.89 -43.77 2.51
N GLN A 621 12.84 -42.89 2.21
CA GLN A 621 14.16 -43.30 1.71
C GLN A 621 14.91 -44.16 2.73
N LYS A 622 14.92 -43.77 4.02
CA LYS A 622 15.51 -44.57 5.09
C LYS A 622 14.87 -45.95 5.18
N LYS A 623 13.53 -46.04 5.12
CA LYS A 623 12.82 -47.33 5.07
C LYS A 623 13.26 -48.18 3.87
N LYS A 624 13.35 -47.60 2.67
CA LYS A 624 13.84 -48.29 1.46
C LYS A 624 15.27 -48.79 1.61
N TYR A 625 16.17 -47.98 2.19
CA TYR A 625 17.55 -48.39 2.46
C TYR A 625 17.61 -49.52 3.47
N VAL A 626 16.91 -49.39 4.60
CA VAL A 626 16.87 -50.40 5.65
C VAL A 626 16.33 -51.73 5.12
N LEU A 627 15.27 -51.72 4.30
CA LEU A 627 14.78 -52.94 3.64
C LEU A 627 15.81 -53.57 2.69
N LYS A 628 16.53 -52.77 1.89
CA LYS A 628 17.61 -53.29 1.03
C LYS A 628 18.73 -53.95 1.85
N TYR A 629 19.16 -53.31 2.95
CA TYR A 629 20.17 -53.88 3.84
C TYR A 629 19.66 -55.11 4.61
N ALA A 630 18.37 -55.15 4.96
CA ALA A 630 17.75 -56.28 5.61
C ALA A 630 17.84 -57.56 4.76
N VAL A 631 17.65 -57.46 3.43
CA VAL A 631 17.80 -58.61 2.51
C VAL A 631 19.24 -59.13 2.52
N ILE A 632 20.24 -58.23 2.44
CA ILE A 632 21.67 -58.60 2.47
C ILE A 632 22.03 -59.22 3.83
N PHE A 633 21.50 -58.67 4.92
CA PHE A 633 21.73 -59.17 6.26
C PHE A 633 21.09 -60.55 6.49
N ALA A 634 19.90 -60.77 5.94
CA ALA A 634 19.23 -62.07 5.96
C ALA A 634 20.02 -63.15 5.21
N GLU A 635 20.65 -62.82 4.07
CA GLU A 635 21.57 -63.74 3.36
C GLU A 635 22.78 -64.13 4.21
N GLY A 636 23.43 -63.15 4.84
CA GLY A 636 24.56 -63.40 5.73
C GLY A 636 24.18 -64.29 6.92
N LEU A 637 23.04 -64.02 7.56
CA LEU A 637 22.53 -64.81 8.68
C LEU A 637 22.09 -66.22 8.27
N ALA A 638 21.45 -66.37 7.11
CA ALA A 638 21.05 -67.69 6.59
C ALA A 638 22.29 -68.58 6.38
N ASN A 639 23.36 -68.02 5.81
CA ASN A 639 24.62 -68.75 5.60
C ASN A 639 25.29 -69.18 6.92
N ILE A 640 25.21 -68.37 7.98
CA ILE A 640 25.81 -68.70 9.28
C ILE A 640 24.95 -69.70 10.06
N THR A 641 23.63 -69.55 10.02
CA THR A 641 22.69 -70.33 10.86
C THR A 641 22.11 -71.57 10.17
N ASN A 642 22.39 -71.75 8.88
CA ASN A 642 21.93 -72.86 8.04
C ASN A 642 20.40 -73.00 7.99
N LYS A 643 19.68 -71.88 8.14
CA LYS A 643 18.22 -71.78 8.08
C LYS A 643 17.76 -71.16 6.75
N PRO A 644 16.52 -71.43 6.30
CA PRO A 644 16.00 -70.85 5.07
C PRO A 644 15.93 -69.32 5.16
N LYS A 645 16.51 -68.65 4.14
CA LYS A 645 16.60 -67.18 4.02
C LYS A 645 15.24 -66.51 4.20
N GLU A 646 14.20 -67.09 3.59
CA GLU A 646 12.84 -66.56 3.56
C GLU A 646 12.24 -66.43 4.97
N GLU A 647 12.58 -67.35 5.88
CA GLU A 647 12.09 -67.34 7.26
C GLU A 647 12.76 -66.24 8.11
N ILE A 648 14.06 -65.99 7.87
CA ILE A 648 14.84 -64.95 8.55
C ILE A 648 14.45 -63.57 8.02
N GLU A 649 14.30 -63.43 6.70
CA GLU A 649 13.90 -62.19 6.05
C GLU A 649 12.50 -61.74 6.53
N SER A 650 11.55 -62.67 6.62
CA SER A 650 10.20 -62.40 7.13
C SER A 650 10.23 -61.90 8.57
N LYS A 651 11.04 -62.51 9.45
CA LYS A 651 11.21 -62.06 10.85
C LYS A 651 11.88 -60.69 10.97
N ILE A 652 12.86 -60.39 10.12
CA ILE A 652 13.53 -59.07 10.10
C ILE A 652 12.56 -57.99 9.62
N ILE A 653 11.77 -58.27 8.58
CA ILE A 653 10.76 -57.33 8.09
C ILE A 653 9.67 -57.09 9.15
N GLU A 654 9.27 -58.13 9.90
CA GLU A 654 8.31 -58.01 10.99
C GLU A 654 8.85 -57.16 12.16
N LEU A 655 10.15 -57.25 12.46
CA LEU A 655 10.83 -56.40 13.45
C LEU A 655 10.99 -54.93 13.01
N LEU A 656 10.93 -54.65 11.71
CA LEU A 656 11.12 -53.33 11.11
C LEU A 656 9.82 -52.58 10.80
N LYS A 657 8.67 -53.26 10.90
CA LYS A 657 7.33 -52.64 10.89
C LYS A 657 7.10 -51.90 12.20
#